data_AF-A0A923CZF1-F1
#
_entry.id   AF-A0A923CZF1-F1
#
_cell.length_a   1.000
_cell.length_b   1.000
_cell.length_c   1.000
_cell.angle_alpha   90.00
_cell.angle_beta   90.00
_cell.angle_gamma   90.00
#
_symmetry.space_group_name_H-M   'P 1'
#
loop_
_entity.id
_entity.type
_entity.pdbx_description
1 polymer ?
#
loop_
_entity_poly.entity_id
_entity_poly.type
_entity_poly.pdbx_seq_one_letter_code
_entity_poly.pdbx_strand_id
1 'polypeptide(L)'
;MSKRAAPAAAVPALMLVILLAALQLPANALAAGPFRTKACLDCHADQKKATGAPHAHAPFAKAACEDCHEPHGVVGRLALKASGNDLCAGCHAPQIAESDLPHTHPPVRDGGCVACHDPHGSGQPGLLPAKGDASCLACHDGAAFSRAFVHAPLKKQGCAACHRPHGSAEPHLLATAVDALCLSCHRDARKLAQAHGDADATVGCTSCHDPHSADAPKLLLAVQHAPVKDRDCAACHVKDDAGRTALVAQGNDLCLACHDQPGAGAATPHAPVADGSCLDCHAAHGSAHPGMIKAELRRLCFECHEDAPFRRNVVHAPVAGGDCAVCHDAHGGERAALLIAPPGDLCLGCHDEIGDGAAAVVSDHTPFVKKDCSACHDPHSSTEPGLLTAKVGTLCLGCHLKVKVELVTAHPHDVAARGDCLACHVPHRADQPSLLKTTPAATCLACHDEQAVRPEGGSLHPPVADGLCGDCHRPHGGDEVAMLRRPAATICLDCHDTGPGAGGHAHAPVAAGNCTACHDAHRSVRAGLLSAPEPLLCTICHEDVVDVAAAKSVHPPILDDCTTCHLPHGGAQPSLLAAPAVELCFRCHDESDAALKGAHLGRDLAGLDCTGCHAPHHSTQAALVRSNSHPPFDDRDCAACHDGPAPIADQTALCAGCHDGLTEARKHPHVPFDGGECSACHDAHAARGEHLLKAGGVGAACAACHDSGTLFPRADLAHRPVRDGDCAACHDSHGSDQPALLRSPRTALCWTCHQDLQAAQSLPRRHKPFADGNCATCHDAHGTDQAVLLSKAVPALCATCHDLASAALAKPHLGFDLEAADCMACHDPHASTQAGLTHGHVHPPYAKRDCKACHDAGGKVQAGAEQRLCLACHPGLAEELKGVTLHAPLTGERACLECHTPHASPVSSLLPRSQTAVCGRCHAEQAERMKSSSHRHPDPEGRQCTMCHNPHVAAAASGSAPAGPDPCLRCHTWQEHTDHPLGAGTTDPVRGGEIVCASCHDPHGSEFEKVLREDAGGKLCIGCHTEKIREKR
;
A
#
# COMPACT_ATOMS: atom_id res chain seq x y z
N MET A 1 -41.21 93.11 1.84
CA MET A 1 -40.21 94.19 2.00
C MET A 1 -39.48 93.86 3.28
N SER A 2 -38.20 93.53 3.37
CA SER A 2 -37.00 94.11 2.76
C SER A 2 -35.89 93.05 2.66
N LYS A 3 -34.85 93.41 1.90
CA LYS A 3 -33.74 92.62 1.38
C LYS A 3 -32.70 92.21 2.43
N ARG A 4 -32.13 91.03 2.16
CA ARG A 4 -30.68 90.64 2.12
C ARG A 4 -29.74 91.03 3.26
N ALA A 5 -29.09 90.00 3.81
CA ALA A 5 -27.71 89.90 4.30
C ALA A 5 -27.56 88.45 4.84
N ALA A 6 -26.44 87.76 4.96
CA ALA A 6 -25.03 87.81 4.58
C ALA A 6 -24.44 86.44 5.04
N PRO A 7 -23.19 86.08 4.70
CA PRO A 7 -22.68 84.70 4.81
C PRO A 7 -21.76 84.44 6.03
N ALA A 8 -21.33 83.16 6.16
CA ALA A 8 -20.25 82.59 6.99
C ALA A 8 -20.64 81.98 8.36
N ALA A 9 -20.59 80.64 8.45
CA ALA A 9 -19.90 79.83 9.47
C ALA A 9 -20.45 78.39 9.53
N ALA A 10 -19.55 77.41 9.76
CA ALA A 10 -19.80 76.05 10.26
C ALA A 10 -20.52 75.01 9.36
N VAL A 11 -19.69 74.20 8.71
CA VAL A 11 -19.84 72.75 8.41
C VAL A 11 -19.96 71.96 9.74
N PRO A 12 -20.32 70.65 9.85
CA PRO A 12 -21.09 69.69 9.03
C PRO A 12 -22.18 68.93 9.85
N ALA A 13 -23.02 68.09 9.25
CA ALA A 13 -23.52 66.91 9.97
C ALA A 13 -24.03 65.76 9.09
N LEU A 14 -24.50 66.01 7.87
CA LEU A 14 -25.34 64.99 7.19
C LEU A 14 -24.79 64.41 5.88
N MET A 15 -23.68 64.93 5.36
CA MET A 15 -23.11 64.49 4.07
C MET A 15 -21.71 63.85 4.17
N LEU A 16 -21.15 63.74 5.38
CA LEU A 16 -19.93 62.95 5.67
C LEU A 16 -20.24 61.60 6.33
N VAL A 17 -21.52 61.25 6.52
CA VAL A 17 -21.93 59.92 7.02
C VAL A 17 -22.16 58.94 5.87
N ILE A 18 -22.43 59.43 4.65
CA ILE A 18 -22.77 58.57 3.51
C ILE A 18 -21.54 58.27 2.62
N LEU A 19 -20.52 59.14 2.59
CA LEU A 19 -19.30 58.89 1.80
C LEU A 19 -18.11 58.31 2.58
N LEU A 20 -18.16 58.23 3.92
CA LEU A 20 -17.17 57.53 4.73
C LEU A 20 -17.62 56.10 5.16
N ALA A 21 -18.85 55.71 4.84
CA ALA A 21 -19.33 54.34 5.04
C ALA A 21 -18.99 53.38 3.88
N ALA A 22 -18.34 53.88 2.81
CA ALA A 22 -17.90 53.06 1.67
C ALA A 22 -16.38 52.77 1.67
N LEU A 23 -15.62 53.22 2.70
CA LEU A 23 -14.17 53.01 2.81
C LEU A 23 -13.71 52.35 4.13
N GLN A 24 -14.59 51.61 4.80
CA GLN A 24 -14.21 50.66 5.84
C GLN A 24 -14.86 49.31 5.56
N LEU A 25 -14.31 48.58 4.60
CA LEU A 25 -14.42 47.13 4.61
C LEU A 25 -13.55 46.63 5.77
N PRO A 26 -14.11 45.98 6.82
CA PRO A 26 -13.29 45.11 7.61
C PRO A 26 -12.81 43.99 6.69
N ALA A 27 -11.50 43.78 6.67
CA ALA A 27 -10.91 42.49 6.34
C ALA A 27 -11.47 41.47 7.36
N ASN A 28 -12.66 40.93 7.06
CA ASN A 28 -13.31 39.74 7.64
C ASN A 28 -14.71 39.62 7.01
N ALA A 29 -14.75 39.37 5.71
CA ALA A 29 -15.94 38.89 5.01
C ALA A 29 -15.73 37.44 4.56
N LEU A 30 -15.37 36.57 5.51
CA LEU A 30 -15.56 35.12 5.46
C LEU A 30 -15.89 34.67 6.90
N ALA A 31 -17.04 35.10 7.42
CA ALA A 31 -17.59 34.59 8.66
C ALA A 31 -18.98 33.99 8.37
N ALA A 32 -19.13 32.72 8.73
CA ALA A 32 -20.30 31.87 8.52
C ALA A 32 -21.63 32.48 9.01
N GLY A 33 -22.71 32.29 8.25
CA GLY A 33 -24.08 32.54 8.75
C GLY A 33 -24.52 31.44 9.73
N PRO A 34 -25.40 31.72 10.72
CA PRO A 34 -25.83 30.72 11.68
C PRO A 34 -26.93 29.81 11.09
N PHE A 35 -26.70 28.50 11.14
CA PHE A 35 -27.73 27.49 10.83
C PHE A 35 -28.82 27.50 11.92
N ARG A 36 -30.11 27.48 11.52
CA ARG A 36 -31.26 27.27 12.43
C ARG A 36 -31.53 25.76 12.59
N THR A 37 -31.69 25.27 13.82
CA THR A 37 -32.02 23.85 14.13
C THR A 37 -33.53 23.59 14.02
N LYS A 38 -33.93 22.44 13.43
CA LYS A 38 -35.31 21.90 13.41
C LYS A 38 -35.41 20.68 14.33
N ALA A 39 -36.60 20.34 14.84
CA ALA A 39 -36.77 19.11 15.62
C ALA A 39 -36.78 17.87 14.70
N CYS A 40 -36.37 16.71 15.23
CA CYS A 40 -36.19 15.49 14.43
C CYS A 40 -37.44 15.09 13.62
N LEU A 41 -38.62 15.14 14.24
CA LEU A 41 -39.90 14.78 13.60
C LEU A 41 -40.45 15.83 12.63
N ASP A 42 -39.85 17.03 12.57
CA ASP A 42 -40.20 18.04 11.55
C ASP A 42 -39.63 17.66 10.18
N CYS A 43 -38.54 16.89 10.17
CA CYS A 43 -37.93 16.33 8.96
C CYS A 43 -38.32 14.86 8.73
N HIS A 44 -38.57 14.08 9.79
CA HIS A 44 -38.94 12.66 9.73
C HIS A 44 -40.45 12.45 9.94
N ALA A 45 -41.27 12.97 9.03
CA ALA A 45 -42.72 12.96 9.14
C ALA A 45 -43.35 11.55 9.16
N ASP A 46 -42.72 10.56 8.49
CA ASP A 46 -43.20 9.17 8.50
C ASP A 46 -43.05 8.51 9.87
N GLN A 47 -41.96 8.81 10.58
CA GLN A 47 -41.72 8.30 11.93
C GLN A 47 -42.70 8.89 12.95
N LYS A 48 -43.16 10.13 12.72
CA LYS A 48 -44.20 10.79 13.54
C LYS A 48 -45.53 10.03 13.55
N LYS A 49 -45.84 9.26 12.50
CA LYS A 49 -47.03 8.39 12.45
C LYS A 49 -46.82 7.08 13.22
N ALA A 50 -45.60 6.54 13.19
CA ALA A 50 -45.25 5.26 13.77
C ALA A 50 -45.16 5.28 15.32
N THR A 51 -44.97 6.46 15.94
CA THR A 51 -44.98 6.60 17.41
C THR A 51 -46.31 6.19 18.06
N GLY A 52 -47.40 6.07 17.29
CA GLY A 52 -48.72 5.62 17.73
C GLY A 52 -48.99 4.12 17.58
N ALA A 53 -47.99 3.27 17.29
CA ALA A 53 -48.18 1.83 17.13
C ALA A 53 -48.69 1.15 18.43
N PRO A 54 -49.50 0.06 18.35
CA PRO A 54 -50.11 -0.60 19.52
C PRO A 54 -49.11 -1.04 20.59
N HIS A 55 -47.91 -1.43 20.19
CA HIS A 55 -46.79 -1.76 21.07
C HIS A 55 -45.52 -1.02 20.63
N ALA A 56 -45.58 0.32 20.62
CA ALA A 56 -44.41 1.17 20.41
C ALA A 56 -43.41 1.07 21.59
N HIS A 57 -42.11 1.04 21.28
CA HIS A 57 -41.06 1.05 22.29
C HIS A 57 -41.06 2.41 23.02
N ALA A 58 -40.88 2.41 24.34
CA ALA A 58 -41.20 3.58 25.17
C ALA A 58 -40.42 4.88 24.83
N PRO A 59 -39.10 4.87 24.53
CA PRO A 59 -38.37 6.04 24.05
C PRO A 59 -38.90 6.57 22.71
N PHE A 60 -39.24 5.65 21.79
CA PHE A 60 -39.79 5.98 20.48
C PHE A 60 -41.20 6.60 20.59
N ALA A 61 -42.07 6.03 21.43
CA ALA A 61 -43.41 6.55 21.69
C ALA A 61 -43.40 7.98 22.26
N LYS A 62 -42.35 8.33 23.03
CA LYS A 62 -42.15 9.66 23.61
C LYS A 62 -41.46 10.65 22.66
N ALA A 63 -41.14 10.24 21.44
CA ALA A 63 -40.33 11.02 20.49
C ALA A 63 -38.96 11.44 21.06
N ALA A 64 -38.42 10.69 22.02
CA ALA A 64 -37.08 10.89 22.55
C ALA A 64 -36.05 10.23 21.62
N CYS A 65 -36.03 10.68 20.36
CA CYS A 65 -35.17 10.13 19.30
C CYS A 65 -33.70 10.15 19.72
N GLU A 66 -33.33 11.19 20.46
CA GLU A 66 -31.99 11.43 20.95
C GLU A 66 -31.55 10.44 22.04
N ASP A 67 -32.44 9.65 22.64
CA ASP A 67 -32.02 8.63 23.61
C ASP A 67 -31.22 7.49 22.93
N CYS A 68 -31.50 7.26 21.64
CA CYS A 68 -30.85 6.23 20.85
C CYS A 68 -30.08 6.77 19.64
N HIS A 69 -30.48 7.92 19.09
CA HIS A 69 -29.91 8.51 17.88
C HIS A 69 -29.14 9.82 18.15
N GLU A 70 -28.12 10.10 17.34
CA GLU A 70 -27.41 11.38 17.37
C GLU A 70 -27.99 12.36 16.32
N PRO A 71 -28.16 13.67 16.64
CA PRO A 71 -28.63 14.67 15.67
C PRO A 71 -27.65 14.84 14.49
N HIS A 72 -28.14 14.78 13.24
CA HIS A 72 -27.28 14.55 12.05
C HIS A 72 -27.00 15.73 11.10
N GLY A 73 -27.39 16.97 11.40
CA GLY A 73 -26.94 18.15 10.62
C GLY A 73 -27.13 18.09 9.08
N VAL A 74 -26.29 18.81 8.31
CA VAL A 74 -26.38 18.96 6.83
C VAL A 74 -25.90 17.71 6.08
N VAL A 75 -25.16 16.81 6.74
CA VAL A 75 -24.68 15.54 6.18
C VAL A 75 -25.61 14.43 6.66
N GLY A 76 -26.70 14.19 5.91
CA GLY A 76 -27.80 13.33 6.33
C GLY A 76 -27.44 11.84 6.50
N ARG A 77 -26.95 11.44 7.67
CA ARG A 77 -26.89 10.03 8.10
C ARG A 77 -27.43 9.86 9.51
N LEU A 78 -28.32 8.88 9.68
CA LEU A 78 -28.82 8.45 10.99
C LEU A 78 -27.70 7.75 11.78
N ALA A 79 -27.23 8.36 12.86
CA ALA A 79 -26.24 7.78 13.77
C ALA A 79 -26.91 7.30 15.06
N LEU A 80 -26.42 6.20 15.65
CA LEU A 80 -26.85 5.71 16.97
C LEU A 80 -25.82 6.12 18.04
N LYS A 81 -26.28 6.33 19.28
CA LYS A 81 -25.43 6.72 20.42
C LYS A 81 -24.42 5.65 20.85
N ALA A 82 -24.74 4.40 20.57
CA ALA A 82 -23.90 3.24 20.83
C ALA A 82 -24.20 2.17 19.77
N SER A 83 -23.24 1.28 19.52
CA SER A 83 -23.36 0.23 18.51
C SER A 83 -23.98 -1.04 19.07
N GLY A 84 -24.81 -1.70 18.28
CA GLY A 84 -25.32 -3.05 18.58
C GLY A 84 -26.02 -3.14 19.93
N ASN A 85 -25.67 -4.17 20.70
CA ASN A 85 -26.32 -4.45 21.98
C ASN A 85 -25.96 -3.50 23.12
N ASP A 86 -24.85 -2.78 23.02
CA ASP A 86 -24.44 -1.81 24.05
C ASP A 86 -25.46 -0.66 24.17
N LEU A 87 -26.12 -0.34 23.06
CA LEU A 87 -27.23 0.61 23.03
C LEU A 87 -28.43 0.13 23.85
N CYS A 88 -28.73 -1.16 23.78
CA CYS A 88 -29.86 -1.77 24.50
C CYS A 88 -29.53 -2.04 25.97
N ALA A 89 -28.28 -2.39 26.28
CA ALA A 89 -27.83 -2.79 27.60
C ALA A 89 -27.94 -1.70 28.66
N GLY A 90 -27.79 -0.43 28.25
CA GLY A 90 -27.98 0.72 29.14
C GLY A 90 -29.40 0.82 29.74
N CYS A 91 -30.40 0.19 29.10
CA CYS A 91 -31.81 0.27 29.51
C CYS A 91 -32.44 -1.10 29.83
N HIS A 92 -31.94 -2.21 29.26
CA HIS A 92 -32.51 -3.57 29.37
C HIS A 92 -31.57 -4.58 30.04
N ALA A 93 -30.77 -4.12 31.02
CA ALA A 93 -29.81 -4.97 31.73
C ALA A 93 -30.39 -6.30 32.29
N PRO A 94 -31.63 -6.36 32.84
CA PRO A 94 -32.18 -7.62 33.34
C PRO A 94 -32.46 -8.67 32.25
N GLN A 95 -32.84 -8.24 31.05
CA GLN A 95 -33.15 -9.14 29.92
C GLN A 95 -31.86 -9.68 29.27
N ILE A 96 -30.77 -8.92 29.34
CA ILE A 96 -29.46 -9.33 28.85
C ILE A 96 -28.80 -10.35 29.78
N ALA A 97 -29.13 -10.39 31.07
CA ALA A 97 -28.60 -11.41 31.98
C ALA A 97 -29.01 -12.87 31.60
N GLU A 98 -30.05 -13.06 30.77
CA GLU A 98 -30.44 -14.39 30.26
C GLU A 98 -29.50 -14.91 29.16
N SER A 99 -28.70 -14.05 28.50
CA SER A 99 -27.72 -14.48 27.50
C SER A 99 -26.51 -15.21 28.10
N ASP A 100 -26.32 -15.08 29.42
CA ASP A 100 -25.18 -15.63 30.16
C ASP A 100 -25.42 -17.07 30.67
N LEU A 101 -26.56 -17.68 30.33
CA LEU A 101 -26.87 -19.06 30.69
C LEU A 101 -26.01 -20.08 29.91
N PRO A 102 -25.77 -21.31 30.44
CA PRO A 102 -24.87 -22.29 29.82
C PRO A 102 -25.26 -22.72 28.41
N HIS A 103 -26.56 -22.73 28.12
CA HIS A 103 -27.10 -23.02 26.80
C HIS A 103 -27.96 -21.84 26.36
N THR A 104 -27.40 -20.97 25.53
CA THR A 104 -28.05 -19.76 25.01
C THR A 104 -28.39 -19.95 23.54
N HIS A 105 -29.54 -19.44 23.11
CA HIS A 105 -29.95 -19.48 21.72
C HIS A 105 -28.96 -18.63 20.88
N PRO A 106 -28.35 -19.14 19.79
CA PRO A 106 -27.22 -18.48 19.14
C PRO A 106 -27.47 -17.02 18.72
N PRO A 107 -28.61 -16.65 18.09
CA PRO A 107 -28.99 -15.25 17.87
C PRO A 107 -28.94 -14.32 19.09
N VAL A 108 -29.18 -14.85 20.29
CA VAL A 108 -29.13 -14.08 21.55
C VAL A 108 -27.71 -13.98 22.07
N ARG A 109 -26.94 -15.08 22.02
CA ARG A 109 -25.52 -15.11 22.39
C ARG A 109 -24.68 -14.15 21.55
N ASP A 110 -24.95 -14.11 20.25
CA ASP A 110 -24.17 -13.33 19.29
C ASP A 110 -24.63 -11.86 19.22
N GLY A 111 -25.58 -11.49 20.09
CA GLY A 111 -26.03 -10.12 20.28
C GLY A 111 -26.97 -9.59 19.18
N GLY A 112 -27.72 -10.46 18.53
CA GLY A 112 -28.67 -10.13 17.47
C GLY A 112 -30.09 -9.84 17.98
N CYS A 113 -30.26 -9.00 19.02
CA CYS A 113 -31.58 -8.76 19.64
C CYS A 113 -32.63 -8.27 18.62
N VAL A 114 -32.20 -7.43 17.67
CA VAL A 114 -33.07 -6.84 16.64
C VAL A 114 -33.48 -7.82 15.53
N ALA A 115 -32.89 -9.01 15.49
CA ALA A 115 -33.32 -10.07 14.57
C ALA A 115 -34.73 -10.57 14.93
N CYS A 116 -35.07 -10.50 16.22
CA CYS A 116 -36.35 -10.97 16.74
C CYS A 116 -37.20 -9.85 17.36
N HIS A 117 -36.62 -8.71 17.74
CA HIS A 117 -37.33 -7.60 18.38
C HIS A 117 -37.22 -6.30 17.57
N ASP A 118 -38.35 -5.64 17.30
CA ASP A 118 -38.38 -4.33 16.65
C ASP A 118 -38.14 -3.20 17.68
N PRO A 119 -37.02 -2.46 17.61
CA PRO A 119 -36.68 -1.44 18.60
C PRO A 119 -37.55 -0.18 18.53
N HIS A 120 -38.35 0.02 17.48
CA HIS A 120 -39.27 1.16 17.38
C HIS A 120 -40.68 0.78 17.83
N GLY A 121 -41.13 -0.43 17.49
CA GLY A 121 -42.45 -0.90 17.86
C GLY A 121 -42.98 -1.96 16.92
N SER A 122 -43.77 -2.90 17.44
CA SER A 122 -44.38 -3.94 16.62
C SER A 122 -45.89 -4.06 16.85
N GLY A 123 -46.53 -4.93 16.09
CA GLY A 123 -47.93 -5.31 16.30
C GLY A 123 -48.15 -6.35 17.41
N GLN A 124 -47.10 -6.89 18.03
CA GLN A 124 -47.18 -7.96 19.04
C GLN A 124 -46.54 -7.57 20.38
N PRO A 125 -46.96 -8.19 21.51
CA PRO A 125 -46.28 -8.04 22.80
C PRO A 125 -44.81 -8.44 22.71
N GLY A 126 -43.95 -7.75 23.47
CA GLY A 126 -42.50 -8.02 23.45
C GLY A 126 -41.80 -7.61 22.16
N LEU A 127 -42.40 -6.72 21.35
CA LEU A 127 -41.78 -6.16 20.14
C LEU A 127 -41.50 -7.20 19.03
N LEU A 128 -42.20 -8.33 19.03
CA LEU A 128 -41.95 -9.39 18.05
C LEU A 128 -42.58 -9.06 16.67
N PRO A 129 -41.89 -9.39 15.56
CA PRO A 129 -42.42 -9.19 14.22
C PRO A 129 -43.57 -10.17 13.88
N ALA A 130 -43.62 -11.33 14.55
CA ALA A 130 -44.64 -12.36 14.36
C ALA A 130 -45.17 -12.90 15.71
N LYS A 131 -46.27 -13.65 15.66
CA LYS A 131 -46.98 -14.17 16.84
C LYS A 131 -46.63 -15.64 17.09
N GLY A 132 -46.20 -15.97 18.31
CA GLY A 132 -46.02 -17.36 18.77
C GLY A 132 -44.98 -18.12 17.95
N ASP A 133 -45.27 -19.39 17.62
CA ASP A 133 -44.34 -20.29 16.92
C ASP A 133 -43.93 -19.79 15.52
N ALA A 134 -44.74 -18.94 14.89
CA ALA A 134 -44.40 -18.33 13.60
C ALA A 134 -43.10 -17.50 13.66
N SER A 135 -42.77 -16.94 14.83
CA SER A 135 -41.50 -16.22 15.04
C SER A 135 -40.30 -17.17 15.04
N CYS A 136 -40.47 -18.41 15.52
CA CYS A 136 -39.42 -19.43 15.53
C CYS A 136 -39.26 -20.07 14.15
N LEU A 137 -40.36 -20.34 13.47
CA LEU A 137 -40.39 -20.98 12.14
C LEU A 137 -39.97 -20.05 11.00
N ALA A 138 -39.72 -18.76 11.29
CA ALA A 138 -39.04 -17.86 10.37
C ALA A 138 -37.59 -18.31 10.09
N CYS A 139 -36.98 -19.08 11.01
CA CYS A 139 -35.63 -19.60 10.88
C CYS A 139 -35.54 -21.14 10.99
N HIS A 140 -36.50 -21.80 11.64
CA HIS A 140 -36.52 -23.26 11.81
C HIS A 140 -37.51 -23.95 10.86
N ASP A 141 -37.10 -25.06 10.25
CA ASP A 141 -37.96 -25.83 9.33
C ASP A 141 -39.17 -26.46 10.05
N GLY A 142 -40.38 -26.08 9.62
CA GLY A 142 -41.65 -26.54 10.19
C GLY A 142 -42.06 -27.96 9.81
N ALA A 143 -41.48 -28.55 8.75
CA ALA A 143 -41.89 -29.87 8.25
C ALA A 143 -41.65 -30.98 9.28
N ALA A 144 -40.52 -30.94 9.99
CA ALA A 144 -40.15 -31.92 11.02
C ALA A 144 -41.07 -31.89 12.26
N PHE A 145 -41.86 -30.83 12.45
CA PHE A 145 -42.73 -30.62 13.61
C PHE A 145 -44.22 -30.86 13.30
N SER A 146 -44.54 -31.22 12.06
CA SER A 146 -45.90 -31.35 11.55
C SER A 146 -46.17 -32.70 10.85
N ARG A 147 -45.41 -33.74 11.20
CA ARG A 147 -45.58 -35.12 10.69
C ARG A 147 -46.93 -35.73 11.09
N ALA A 148 -47.26 -36.92 10.57
CA ALA A 148 -48.60 -37.53 10.68
C ALA A 148 -49.18 -37.57 12.10
N PHE A 149 -48.34 -37.86 13.10
CA PHE A 149 -48.69 -37.80 14.51
C PHE A 149 -47.89 -36.71 15.21
N VAL A 150 -48.56 -35.60 15.55
CA VAL A 150 -47.96 -34.48 16.29
C VAL A 150 -48.23 -34.63 17.79
N HIS A 151 -47.21 -34.40 18.61
CA HIS A 151 -47.35 -34.45 20.06
C HIS A 151 -48.32 -33.36 20.55
N ALA A 152 -49.33 -33.76 21.34
CA ALA A 152 -50.44 -32.88 21.71
C ALA A 152 -50.05 -31.55 22.42
N PRO A 153 -49.02 -31.49 23.28
CA PRO A 153 -48.53 -30.23 23.85
C PRO A 153 -48.07 -29.23 22.79
N LEU A 154 -47.37 -29.70 21.75
CA LEU A 154 -46.87 -28.85 20.66
C LEU A 154 -48.02 -28.14 19.94
N LYS A 155 -49.11 -28.86 19.66
CA LYS A 155 -50.31 -28.30 19.02
C LYS A 155 -51.08 -27.29 19.89
N LYS A 156 -51.00 -27.41 21.22
CA LYS A 156 -51.82 -26.62 22.17
C LYS A 156 -51.08 -25.44 22.78
N GLN A 157 -49.78 -25.57 23.02
CA GLN A 157 -48.99 -24.64 23.81
C GLN A 157 -47.76 -24.12 23.04
N GLY A 158 -47.49 -24.66 21.86
CA GLY A 158 -46.39 -24.24 20.99
C GLY A 158 -45.00 -24.67 21.49
N CYS A 159 -43.96 -24.16 20.85
CA CYS A 159 -42.56 -24.51 21.11
C CYS A 159 -42.13 -24.15 22.55
N ALA A 160 -42.64 -23.02 23.06
CA ALA A 160 -42.33 -22.49 24.38
C ALA A 160 -42.89 -23.33 25.56
N ALA A 161 -43.70 -24.36 25.27
CA ALA A 161 -44.15 -25.32 26.27
C ALA A 161 -42.98 -26.13 26.86
N CYS A 162 -41.98 -26.42 26.02
CA CYS A 162 -40.83 -27.24 26.36
C CYS A 162 -39.51 -26.46 26.27
N HIS A 163 -39.40 -25.47 25.38
CA HIS A 163 -38.17 -24.73 25.12
C HIS A 163 -38.16 -23.30 25.71
N ARG A 164 -36.96 -22.82 26.05
CA ARG A 164 -36.66 -21.46 26.53
C ARG A 164 -35.93 -20.68 25.42
N PRO A 165 -36.56 -19.69 24.77
CA PRO A 165 -36.06 -19.12 23.52
C PRO A 165 -34.82 -18.24 23.65
N HIS A 166 -34.44 -17.80 24.86
CA HIS A 166 -33.23 -17.00 25.08
C HIS A 166 -32.08 -17.84 25.62
N GLY A 167 -32.32 -18.59 26.69
CA GLY A 167 -31.32 -19.47 27.29
C GLY A 167 -31.91 -20.42 28.34
N SER A 168 -31.19 -21.50 28.63
CA SER A 168 -31.51 -22.49 29.65
C SER A 168 -30.25 -23.05 30.31
N ALA A 169 -30.43 -23.64 31.49
CA ALA A 169 -29.44 -24.49 32.14
C ALA A 169 -29.34 -25.89 31.50
N GLU A 170 -30.31 -26.29 30.68
CA GLU A 170 -30.39 -27.63 30.08
C GLU A 170 -30.07 -27.62 28.58
N PRO A 171 -29.46 -28.69 28.03
CA PRO A 171 -29.20 -28.83 26.60
C PRO A 171 -30.47 -28.68 25.75
N HIS A 172 -30.31 -28.27 24.50
CA HIS A 172 -31.41 -28.01 23.57
C HIS A 172 -32.44 -26.98 24.07
N LEU A 173 -32.02 -26.09 24.98
CA LEU A 173 -32.85 -25.02 25.54
C LEU A 173 -34.10 -25.54 26.26
N LEU A 174 -34.07 -26.76 26.80
CA LEU A 174 -35.22 -27.34 27.47
C LEU A 174 -35.50 -26.63 28.80
N ALA A 175 -36.76 -26.58 29.21
CA ALA A 175 -37.14 -25.99 30.50
C ALA A 175 -36.61 -26.81 31.69
N THR A 176 -36.45 -28.13 31.54
CA THR A 176 -35.87 -29.08 32.53
C THR A 176 -35.26 -30.28 31.78
N ALA A 177 -34.53 -31.15 32.49
CA ALA A 177 -34.03 -32.43 31.95
C ALA A 177 -35.15 -33.26 31.27
N VAL A 178 -34.79 -34.00 30.20
CA VAL A 178 -35.73 -34.67 29.27
C VAL A 178 -36.73 -35.59 29.96
N ASP A 179 -36.28 -36.54 30.77
CA ASP A 179 -37.20 -37.49 31.41
C ASP A 179 -38.08 -36.82 32.46
N ALA A 180 -37.54 -35.84 33.19
CA ALA A 180 -38.31 -35.03 34.15
C ALA A 180 -39.38 -34.17 33.45
N LEU A 181 -39.07 -33.65 32.26
CA LEU A 181 -40.00 -32.87 31.43
C LEU A 181 -41.14 -33.74 30.89
N CYS A 182 -40.81 -34.95 30.40
CA CYS A 182 -41.83 -35.90 29.95
C CYS A 182 -42.73 -36.32 31.13
N LEU A 183 -42.13 -36.68 32.27
CA LEU A 183 -42.86 -37.10 33.46
C LEU A 183 -43.64 -35.97 34.14
N SER A 184 -43.31 -34.70 33.90
CA SER A 184 -44.12 -33.57 34.41
C SER A 184 -45.54 -33.57 33.85
N CYS A 185 -45.75 -34.20 32.68
CA CYS A 185 -47.04 -34.38 32.03
C CYS A 185 -47.51 -35.85 32.05
N HIS A 186 -46.60 -36.81 31.93
CA HIS A 186 -46.87 -38.26 31.92
C HIS A 186 -46.72 -38.91 33.31
N ARG A 187 -47.55 -38.49 34.27
CA ARG A 187 -47.39 -38.80 35.70
C ARG A 187 -47.85 -40.21 36.14
N ASP A 188 -48.54 -40.97 35.30
CA ASP A 188 -49.12 -42.28 35.66
C ASP A 188 -48.17 -43.43 35.30
N ALA A 189 -47.29 -43.77 36.27
CA ALA A 189 -46.27 -44.80 36.11
C ALA A 189 -46.83 -46.20 35.78
N ARG A 190 -48.04 -46.55 36.25
CA ARG A 190 -48.62 -47.88 35.98
C ARG A 190 -49.11 -48.00 34.55
N LYS A 191 -49.76 -46.96 34.02
CA LYS A 191 -50.14 -46.92 32.61
C LYS A 191 -48.92 -46.87 31.70
N LEU A 192 -47.86 -46.19 32.13
CA LEU A 192 -46.60 -46.15 31.41
C LEU A 192 -45.96 -47.54 31.33
N ALA A 193 -45.83 -48.26 32.45
CA ALA A 193 -45.28 -49.62 32.48
C ALA A 193 -46.08 -50.62 31.62
N GLN A 194 -47.42 -50.58 31.70
CA GLN A 194 -48.29 -51.44 30.88
C GLN A 194 -48.17 -51.17 29.38
N ALA A 195 -47.98 -49.91 28.98
CA ALA A 195 -47.81 -49.55 27.58
C ALA A 195 -46.46 -50.00 27.00
N HIS A 196 -45.46 -50.23 27.86
CA HIS A 196 -44.10 -50.62 27.49
C HIS A 196 -43.76 -52.08 27.87
N GLY A 197 -44.77 -52.90 28.20
CA GLY A 197 -44.61 -54.34 28.40
C GLY A 197 -43.71 -54.74 29.58
N ASP A 198 -43.78 -54.00 30.69
CA ASP A 198 -42.93 -54.17 31.89
C ASP A 198 -41.42 -54.04 31.60
N ALA A 199 -41.04 -53.36 30.51
CA ALA A 199 -39.66 -52.95 30.26
C ALA A 199 -39.15 -52.06 31.41
N ASP A 200 -37.90 -52.31 31.84
CA ASP A 200 -37.27 -51.60 32.95
C ASP A 200 -37.11 -50.10 32.61
N ALA A 201 -37.33 -49.24 33.61
CA ALA A 201 -37.42 -47.78 33.45
C ALA A 201 -36.07 -47.09 33.15
N THR A 202 -35.04 -47.85 32.79
CA THR A 202 -33.68 -47.39 32.52
C THR A 202 -33.46 -46.98 31.05
N VAL A 203 -34.45 -47.16 30.18
CA VAL A 203 -34.39 -46.79 28.76
C VAL A 203 -34.96 -45.37 28.58
N GLY A 204 -34.11 -44.42 28.19
CA GLY A 204 -34.51 -43.01 28.01
C GLY A 204 -35.62 -42.84 26.96
N CYS A 205 -36.58 -41.96 27.22
CA CYS A 205 -37.84 -41.89 26.44
C CYS A 205 -37.61 -41.57 24.95
N THR A 206 -36.61 -40.76 24.62
CA THR A 206 -36.32 -40.32 23.25
C THR A 206 -35.53 -41.34 22.41
N SER A 207 -35.10 -42.45 23.00
CA SER A 207 -34.44 -43.54 22.26
C SER A 207 -35.38 -44.30 21.33
N CYS A 208 -36.68 -44.26 21.62
CA CYS A 208 -37.73 -44.92 20.84
C CYS A 208 -38.83 -43.95 20.39
N HIS A 209 -38.92 -42.76 20.99
CA HIS A 209 -39.95 -41.77 20.65
C HIS A 209 -39.38 -40.46 20.09
N ASP A 210 -40.05 -39.91 19.07
CA ASP A 210 -39.86 -38.51 18.67
C ASP A 210 -40.76 -37.62 19.54
N PRO A 211 -40.21 -36.72 20.38
CA PRO A 211 -40.99 -35.92 21.30
C PRO A 211 -41.80 -34.80 20.63
N HIS A 212 -41.60 -34.56 19.33
CA HIS A 212 -42.27 -33.51 18.56
C HIS A 212 -43.35 -34.07 17.65
N SER A 213 -42.95 -34.90 16.68
CA SER A 213 -43.88 -35.52 15.73
C SER A 213 -43.26 -36.73 15.03
N ALA A 214 -44.05 -37.75 14.71
CA ALA A 214 -43.59 -38.94 14.01
C ALA A 214 -44.59 -39.41 12.96
N ASP A 215 -44.12 -40.22 12.01
CA ASP A 215 -44.98 -40.88 11.03
C ASP A 215 -45.60 -42.17 11.60
N ALA A 216 -44.97 -42.77 12.62
CA ALA A 216 -45.50 -43.94 13.29
C ALA A 216 -46.47 -43.58 14.44
N PRO A 217 -47.54 -44.38 14.67
CA PRO A 217 -48.44 -44.18 15.80
C PRO A 217 -47.68 -44.14 17.13
N LYS A 218 -48.22 -43.39 18.10
CA LYS A 218 -47.63 -43.23 19.45
C LYS A 218 -46.23 -42.60 19.43
N LEU A 219 -45.91 -41.83 18.39
CA LEU A 219 -44.65 -41.09 18.27
C LEU A 219 -43.40 -41.98 18.19
N LEU A 220 -43.51 -43.23 17.72
CA LEU A 220 -42.35 -44.11 17.59
C LEU A 220 -41.44 -43.65 16.45
N LEU A 221 -40.14 -43.93 16.57
CA LEU A 221 -39.17 -43.68 15.49
C LEU A 221 -39.53 -44.45 14.21
N ALA A 222 -39.16 -43.86 13.06
CA ALA A 222 -39.59 -44.29 11.73
C ALA A 222 -39.05 -45.67 11.32
N VAL A 223 -37.81 -45.99 11.69
CA VAL A 223 -37.17 -47.27 11.37
C VAL A 223 -37.03 -48.08 12.65
N GLN A 224 -37.62 -49.26 12.69
CA GLN A 224 -37.56 -50.17 13.84
C GLN A 224 -36.93 -51.48 13.41
N HIS A 225 -36.05 -52.01 14.26
CA HIS A 225 -35.48 -53.32 14.03
C HIS A 225 -36.59 -54.37 14.12
N ALA A 226 -36.64 -55.34 13.20
CA ALA A 226 -37.79 -56.25 13.06
C ALA A 226 -38.18 -56.97 14.38
N PRO A 227 -37.25 -57.56 15.17
CA PRO A 227 -37.55 -58.09 16.50
C PRO A 227 -38.23 -57.12 17.47
N VAL A 228 -37.88 -55.83 17.41
CA VAL A 228 -38.48 -54.79 18.28
C VAL A 228 -39.89 -54.44 17.79
N LYS A 229 -40.06 -54.31 16.47
CA LYS A 229 -41.36 -54.08 15.84
C LYS A 229 -42.35 -55.21 16.14
N ASP A 230 -41.87 -56.45 16.14
CA ASP A 230 -42.67 -57.66 16.36
C ASP A 230 -42.83 -58.01 17.85
N ARG A 231 -42.18 -57.24 18.75
CA ARG A 231 -42.15 -57.43 20.21
C ARG A 231 -41.52 -58.76 20.65
N ASP A 232 -40.65 -59.33 19.81
CA ASP A 232 -39.87 -60.52 20.13
C ASP A 232 -38.56 -60.14 20.83
N CYS A 233 -38.69 -59.64 22.06
CA CYS A 233 -37.53 -59.24 22.85
C CYS A 233 -36.63 -60.43 23.21
N ALA A 234 -37.21 -61.64 23.26
CA ALA A 234 -36.52 -62.88 23.64
C ALA A 234 -35.52 -63.36 22.58
N ALA A 235 -35.67 -62.92 21.33
CA ALA A 235 -34.71 -63.20 20.26
C ALA A 235 -33.30 -62.64 20.54
N CYS A 236 -33.19 -61.60 21.37
CA CYS A 236 -31.91 -60.96 21.68
C CYS A 236 -31.64 -60.78 23.18
N HIS A 237 -32.68 -60.75 24.01
CA HIS A 237 -32.56 -60.54 25.46
C HIS A 237 -33.07 -61.74 26.26
N VAL A 238 -32.35 -62.07 27.33
CA VAL A 238 -32.71 -63.08 28.33
C VAL A 238 -32.67 -62.46 29.72
N LYS A 239 -33.34 -63.05 30.70
CA LYS A 239 -33.18 -62.69 32.11
C LYS A 239 -32.01 -63.48 32.69
N ASP A 240 -31.03 -62.79 33.27
CA ASP A 240 -29.94 -63.42 34.01
C ASP A 240 -30.45 -64.03 35.33
N ASP A 241 -29.60 -64.80 36.00
CA ASP A 241 -29.94 -65.45 37.28
C ASP A 241 -30.32 -64.47 38.41
N ALA A 242 -30.03 -63.18 38.23
CA ALA A 242 -30.39 -62.09 39.14
C ALA A 242 -31.65 -61.32 38.69
N GLY A 243 -32.33 -61.75 37.63
CA GLY A 243 -33.54 -61.12 37.09
C GLY A 243 -33.28 -59.86 36.24
N ARG A 244 -32.02 -59.57 35.89
CA ARG A 244 -31.63 -58.44 35.05
C ARG A 244 -31.66 -58.84 33.59
N THR A 245 -31.91 -57.88 32.71
CA THR A 245 -31.94 -58.12 31.26
C THR A 245 -30.50 -58.23 30.72
N ALA A 246 -30.17 -59.33 30.03
CA ALA A 246 -28.87 -59.64 29.44
C ALA A 246 -29.02 -60.08 27.97
N LEU A 247 -27.94 -60.05 27.18
CA LEU A 247 -27.97 -60.47 25.77
C LEU A 247 -27.78 -61.98 25.62
N VAL A 248 -28.41 -62.58 24.60
CA VAL A 248 -28.30 -64.03 24.30
C VAL A 248 -26.95 -64.44 23.71
N ALA A 249 -26.21 -63.51 23.11
CA ALA A 249 -24.84 -63.64 22.65
C ALA A 249 -24.08 -62.32 22.86
N GLN A 250 -22.77 -62.37 23.01
CA GLN A 250 -21.95 -61.18 23.27
C GLN A 250 -21.38 -60.57 21.99
N GLY A 251 -21.27 -59.24 21.97
CA GLY A 251 -20.61 -58.50 20.88
C GLY A 251 -21.24 -58.76 19.51
N ASN A 252 -20.38 -58.89 18.52
CA ASN A 252 -20.76 -58.88 17.10
C ASN A 252 -21.33 -60.22 16.64
N ASP A 253 -21.04 -61.30 17.36
CA ASP A 253 -21.57 -62.64 17.11
C ASP A 253 -23.11 -62.65 17.23
N LEU A 254 -23.68 -61.77 18.06
CA LEU A 254 -25.13 -61.58 18.15
C LEU A 254 -25.72 -61.02 16.85
N CYS A 255 -25.03 -60.07 16.21
CA CYS A 255 -25.48 -59.43 14.99
C CYS A 255 -25.26 -60.34 13.77
N LEU A 256 -24.10 -61.00 13.69
CA LEU A 256 -23.71 -61.86 12.57
C LEU A 256 -24.43 -63.22 12.55
N ALA A 257 -25.13 -63.59 13.63
CA ALA A 257 -26.04 -64.73 13.64
C ALA A 257 -27.22 -64.56 12.65
N CYS A 258 -27.55 -63.32 12.29
CA CYS A 258 -28.65 -62.99 11.37
C CYS A 258 -28.24 -62.10 10.18
N HIS A 259 -27.11 -61.39 10.26
CA HIS A 259 -26.61 -60.50 9.19
C HIS A 259 -25.32 -61.04 8.56
N ASP A 260 -25.28 -61.12 7.22
CA ASP A 260 -24.05 -61.43 6.47
C ASP A 260 -22.97 -60.36 6.73
N GLN A 261 -21.68 -60.74 6.75
CA GLN A 261 -20.57 -59.81 7.00
C GLN A 261 -20.47 -58.75 5.88
N PRO A 262 -20.82 -57.47 6.14
CA PRO A 262 -20.67 -56.40 5.16
C PRO A 262 -19.18 -56.17 4.88
N GLY A 263 -18.78 -56.01 3.61
CA GLY A 263 -17.37 -55.79 3.23
C GLY A 263 -16.49 -57.04 3.21
N ALA A 264 -17.06 -58.25 3.38
CA ALA A 264 -16.32 -59.50 3.26
C ALA A 264 -15.68 -59.63 1.85
N GLY A 265 -14.35 -59.65 1.79
CA GLY A 265 -13.58 -59.72 0.54
C GLY A 265 -13.11 -58.37 -0.03
N ALA A 266 -13.42 -57.24 0.63
CA ALA A 266 -12.89 -55.94 0.23
C ALA A 266 -11.35 -55.87 0.37
N ALA A 267 -10.66 -55.32 -0.63
CA ALA A 267 -9.21 -55.12 -0.56
C ALA A 267 -8.80 -54.06 0.49
N THR A 268 -9.69 -53.11 0.76
CA THR A 268 -9.57 -52.09 1.80
C THR A 268 -10.87 -52.06 2.61
N PRO A 269 -11.00 -52.88 3.67
CA PRO A 269 -12.16 -52.85 4.55
C PRO A 269 -12.18 -51.57 5.40
N HIS A 270 -13.36 -51.03 5.70
CA HIS A 270 -13.48 -49.89 6.61
C HIS A 270 -13.23 -50.36 8.06
N ALA A 271 -12.37 -49.66 8.81
CA ALA A 271 -11.84 -50.16 10.09
C ALA A 271 -12.92 -50.56 11.13
N PRO A 272 -13.97 -49.75 11.39
CA PRO A 272 -15.06 -50.15 12.30
C PRO A 272 -15.80 -51.42 11.86
N VAL A 273 -15.83 -51.72 10.57
CA VAL A 273 -16.44 -52.92 10.01
C VAL A 273 -15.49 -54.12 10.15
N ALA A 274 -14.18 -53.91 9.93
CA ALA A 274 -13.16 -54.92 10.16
C ALA A 274 -13.05 -55.34 11.63
N ASP A 275 -13.18 -54.39 12.55
CA ASP A 275 -13.19 -54.61 14.00
C ASP A 275 -14.54 -55.13 14.51
N GLY A 276 -15.54 -55.14 13.63
CA GLY A 276 -16.89 -55.62 13.88
C GLY A 276 -17.74 -54.69 14.74
N SER A 277 -17.32 -53.45 15.04
CA SER A 277 -18.05 -52.48 15.86
C SER A 277 -19.33 -51.93 15.19
N CYS A 278 -20.26 -52.81 14.81
CA CYS A 278 -21.48 -52.48 14.08
C CYS A 278 -22.34 -51.47 14.83
N LEU A 279 -22.37 -51.56 16.15
CA LEU A 279 -23.15 -50.67 17.00
C LEU A 279 -22.54 -49.29 17.14
N ASP A 280 -21.33 -48.99 16.66
CA ASP A 280 -20.81 -47.62 16.67
C ASP A 280 -21.58 -46.76 15.68
N CYS A 281 -21.99 -47.35 14.56
CA CYS A 281 -22.75 -46.67 13.51
C CYS A 281 -24.25 -47.01 13.55
N HIS A 282 -24.63 -48.23 13.92
CA HIS A 282 -26.03 -48.69 13.89
C HIS A 282 -26.70 -48.71 15.26
N ALA A 283 -28.00 -48.44 15.28
CA ALA A 283 -28.88 -48.59 16.43
C ALA A 283 -29.62 -49.93 16.34
N ALA A 284 -29.37 -50.83 17.29
CA ALA A 284 -29.91 -52.21 17.27
C ALA A 284 -31.43 -52.31 17.47
N HIS A 285 -32.09 -51.27 17.98
CA HIS A 285 -33.53 -51.32 18.32
C HIS A 285 -34.40 -50.48 17.39
N GLY A 286 -33.95 -49.27 17.06
CA GLY A 286 -34.70 -48.33 16.23
C GLY A 286 -33.86 -47.10 15.91
N SER A 287 -34.16 -46.45 14.79
CA SER A 287 -33.55 -45.18 14.39
C SER A 287 -34.56 -44.28 13.67
N ALA A 288 -34.31 -42.98 13.71
CA ALA A 288 -34.97 -42.02 12.85
C ALA A 288 -34.45 -42.06 11.39
N HIS A 289 -33.33 -42.75 11.13
CA HIS A 289 -32.59 -42.68 9.86
C HIS A 289 -32.56 -44.02 9.09
N PRO A 290 -32.55 -43.99 7.74
CA PRO A 290 -32.47 -45.18 6.89
C PRO A 290 -31.26 -46.06 7.21
N GLY A 291 -31.39 -47.39 7.06
CA GLY A 291 -30.30 -48.32 7.35
C GLY A 291 -29.98 -48.48 8.84
N MET A 292 -30.87 -48.04 9.74
CA MET A 292 -30.73 -48.16 11.19
C MET A 292 -29.47 -47.45 11.74
N ILE A 293 -28.99 -46.42 11.07
CA ILE A 293 -27.82 -45.65 11.53
C ILE A 293 -28.21 -44.72 12.69
N LYS A 294 -27.32 -44.48 13.66
CA LYS A 294 -27.63 -43.73 14.90
C LYS A 294 -27.92 -42.24 14.68
N ALA A 295 -27.44 -41.68 13.58
CA ALA A 295 -27.60 -40.28 13.21
C ALA A 295 -27.61 -40.15 11.69
N GLU A 296 -28.02 -38.99 11.17
CA GLU A 296 -27.85 -38.62 9.76
C GLU A 296 -26.45 -38.98 9.25
N LEU A 297 -26.33 -39.59 8.07
CA LEU A 297 -25.10 -40.22 7.58
C LEU A 297 -23.90 -39.27 7.66
N ARG A 298 -24.08 -38.01 7.24
CA ARG A 298 -23.07 -36.95 7.35
C ARG A 298 -22.60 -36.74 8.78
N ARG A 299 -23.55 -36.61 9.73
CA ARG A 299 -23.23 -36.40 11.15
C ARG A 299 -22.53 -37.61 11.73
N LEU A 300 -23.00 -38.81 11.40
CA LEU A 300 -22.46 -40.06 11.91
C LEU A 300 -21.01 -40.28 11.49
N CYS A 301 -20.67 -40.05 10.21
CA CYS A 301 -19.30 -40.16 9.74
C CYS A 301 -18.37 -39.20 10.50
N PHE A 302 -18.83 -37.99 10.80
CA PHE A 302 -18.02 -36.99 11.50
C PHE A 302 -17.93 -37.17 13.02
N GLU A 303 -18.54 -38.22 13.58
CA GLU A 303 -18.25 -38.63 14.96
C GLU A 303 -16.85 -39.27 15.06
N CYS A 304 -16.31 -39.78 13.94
CA CYS A 304 -14.97 -40.36 13.85
C CYS A 304 -14.06 -39.67 12.83
N HIS A 305 -14.62 -39.04 11.79
CA HIS A 305 -13.87 -38.30 10.77
C HIS A 305 -13.92 -36.79 11.03
N GLU A 306 -12.85 -36.07 10.68
CA GLU A 306 -12.84 -34.62 10.83
C GLU A 306 -13.80 -33.95 9.81
N ASP A 307 -14.75 -33.14 10.30
CA ASP A 307 -15.74 -32.41 9.48
C ASP A 307 -15.13 -31.18 8.78
N ALA A 308 -14.08 -30.60 9.36
CA ALA A 308 -13.51 -29.33 8.92
C ALA A 308 -13.07 -29.31 7.42
N PRO A 309 -12.43 -30.37 6.87
CA PRO A 309 -12.05 -30.41 5.45
C PRO A 309 -13.22 -30.48 4.46
N PHE A 310 -14.45 -30.77 4.93
CA PHE A 310 -15.65 -30.97 4.09
C PHE A 310 -16.65 -29.81 4.18
N ARG A 311 -16.32 -28.76 4.94
CA ARG A 311 -17.18 -27.58 5.18
C ARG A 311 -16.57 -26.26 4.71
N ARG A 312 -15.66 -26.30 3.76
CA ARG A 312 -15.13 -25.07 3.17
C ARG A 312 -16.22 -24.34 2.38
N ASN A 313 -15.98 -23.09 2.04
CA ASN A 313 -17.01 -22.18 1.49
C ASN A 313 -17.65 -22.67 0.18
N VAL A 314 -16.96 -23.51 -0.59
CA VAL A 314 -17.45 -24.13 -1.82
C VAL A 314 -17.46 -25.64 -1.60
N VAL A 315 -18.64 -26.20 -1.32
CA VAL A 315 -18.81 -27.64 -1.08
C VAL A 315 -19.37 -28.29 -2.35
N HIS A 316 -18.80 -29.42 -2.74
CA HIS A 316 -19.31 -30.19 -3.85
C HIS A 316 -20.73 -30.68 -3.54
N ALA A 317 -21.68 -30.55 -4.47
CA ALA A 317 -23.11 -30.75 -4.17
C ALA A 317 -23.45 -32.12 -3.53
N PRO A 318 -22.89 -33.27 -3.99
CA PRO A 318 -23.09 -34.55 -3.30
C PRO A 318 -22.58 -34.56 -1.85
N VAL A 319 -21.48 -33.85 -1.57
CA VAL A 319 -20.92 -33.74 -0.21
C VAL A 319 -21.76 -32.80 0.66
N ALA A 320 -22.28 -31.72 0.08
CA ALA A 320 -23.19 -30.80 0.77
C ALA A 320 -24.51 -31.50 1.16
N GLY A 321 -25.01 -32.39 0.29
CA GLY A 321 -26.17 -33.24 0.53
C GLY A 321 -25.95 -34.35 1.56
N GLY A 322 -24.69 -34.64 1.92
CA GLY A 322 -24.36 -35.77 2.80
C GLY A 322 -24.38 -37.13 2.10
N ASP A 323 -24.35 -37.14 0.76
CA ASP A 323 -24.40 -38.32 -0.09
C ASP A 323 -23.01 -38.94 -0.27
N CYS A 324 -22.27 -39.12 0.84
CA CYS A 324 -20.91 -39.66 0.83
C CYS A 324 -20.83 -41.04 0.14
N ALA A 325 -21.92 -41.81 0.22
CA ALA A 325 -22.06 -43.15 -0.33
C ALA A 325 -22.13 -43.20 -1.88
N VAL A 326 -22.30 -42.04 -2.54
CA VAL A 326 -22.29 -41.97 -4.01
C VAL A 326 -20.88 -42.15 -4.59
N CYS A 327 -19.86 -41.83 -3.80
CA CYS A 327 -18.45 -41.98 -4.20
C CYS A 327 -17.71 -43.02 -3.36
N HIS A 328 -18.11 -43.20 -2.09
CA HIS A 328 -17.45 -44.08 -1.12
C HIS A 328 -18.32 -45.26 -0.72
N ASP A 329 -17.71 -46.42 -0.48
CA ASP A 329 -18.39 -47.54 0.20
C ASP A 329 -18.06 -47.55 1.69
N ALA A 330 -19.06 -47.29 2.55
CA ALA A 330 -18.89 -47.20 4.00
C ALA A 330 -18.54 -48.54 4.67
N HIS A 331 -18.69 -49.67 3.97
CA HIS A 331 -18.34 -50.99 4.48
C HIS A 331 -16.94 -51.45 4.04
N GLY A 332 -16.38 -50.83 3.00
CA GLY A 332 -15.08 -51.20 2.44
C GLY A 332 -15.13 -51.40 0.92
N GLY A 333 -14.00 -51.22 0.24
CA GLY A 333 -13.94 -51.33 -1.23
C GLY A 333 -12.59 -51.84 -1.76
N GLU A 334 -12.47 -51.93 -3.09
CA GLU A 334 -11.25 -52.40 -3.75
C GLU A 334 -10.16 -51.32 -3.89
N ARG A 335 -10.49 -50.05 -3.62
CA ARG A 335 -9.64 -48.89 -3.91
C ARG A 335 -9.31 -48.11 -2.64
N ALA A 336 -8.17 -47.41 -2.68
CA ALA A 336 -7.78 -46.47 -1.64
C ALA A 336 -8.90 -45.44 -1.41
N ALA A 337 -9.06 -45.01 -0.15
CA ALA A 337 -10.15 -44.15 0.30
C ALA A 337 -11.57 -44.70 0.00
N LEU A 338 -11.72 -46.01 -0.21
CA LEU A 338 -13.00 -46.70 -0.37
C LEU A 338 -13.81 -46.26 -1.61
N LEU A 339 -13.13 -45.79 -2.66
CA LEU A 339 -13.78 -45.30 -3.88
C LEU A 339 -14.45 -46.43 -4.69
N ILE A 340 -15.66 -46.17 -5.15
CA ILE A 340 -16.45 -47.16 -5.93
C ILE A 340 -15.96 -47.32 -7.38
N ALA A 341 -15.23 -46.34 -7.95
CA ALA A 341 -14.60 -46.41 -9.27
C ALA A 341 -13.31 -45.53 -9.35
N PRO A 342 -12.52 -45.57 -10.45
CA PRO A 342 -11.34 -44.69 -10.61
C PRO A 342 -11.71 -43.19 -10.61
N PRO A 343 -10.89 -42.30 -10.02
CA PRO A 343 -11.25 -40.88 -9.84
C PRO A 343 -11.70 -40.15 -11.12
N GLY A 344 -10.95 -40.26 -12.22
CA GLY A 344 -11.31 -39.58 -13.48
C GLY A 344 -12.61 -40.10 -14.09
N ASP A 345 -12.89 -41.40 -13.96
CA ASP A 345 -14.11 -42.01 -14.49
C ASP A 345 -15.32 -41.78 -13.56
N LEU A 346 -15.10 -41.66 -12.23
CA LEU A 346 -16.12 -41.19 -11.28
C LEU A 346 -16.58 -39.79 -11.63
N CYS A 347 -15.64 -38.87 -11.87
CA CYS A 347 -15.96 -37.49 -12.22
C CYS A 347 -16.71 -37.41 -13.55
N LEU A 348 -16.22 -38.08 -14.59
CA LEU A 348 -16.83 -38.04 -15.94
C LEU A 348 -18.14 -38.84 -16.02
N GLY A 349 -18.41 -39.75 -15.10
CA GLY A 349 -19.69 -40.45 -14.99
C GLY A 349 -20.87 -39.54 -14.62
N CYS A 350 -20.59 -38.38 -14.03
CA CYS A 350 -21.59 -37.34 -13.72
C CYS A 350 -21.35 -36.02 -14.46
N HIS A 351 -20.13 -35.75 -14.93
CA HIS A 351 -19.74 -34.56 -15.70
C HIS A 351 -19.43 -34.89 -17.17
N ASP A 352 -20.39 -35.51 -17.85
CA ASP A 352 -20.32 -35.96 -19.24
C ASP A 352 -20.09 -34.81 -20.25
N GLU A 353 -20.66 -33.62 -20.02
CA GLU A 353 -20.48 -32.42 -20.84
C GLU A 353 -19.01 -31.94 -20.97
N ILE A 354 -18.16 -32.36 -20.04
CA ILE A 354 -16.71 -32.09 -20.05
C ILE A 354 -15.97 -33.13 -20.93
N GLY A 355 -16.47 -34.36 -21.02
CA GLY A 355 -15.87 -35.49 -21.72
C GLY A 355 -16.13 -35.56 -23.23
N ASP A 356 -17.36 -35.26 -23.67
CA ASP A 356 -17.77 -35.46 -25.08
C ASP A 356 -17.22 -34.41 -26.06
N GLY A 357 -16.65 -33.31 -25.55
CA GLY A 357 -16.03 -32.25 -26.36
C GLY A 357 -14.56 -32.47 -26.71
N ALA A 358 -13.92 -33.53 -26.21
CA ALA A 358 -12.47 -33.75 -26.35
C ALA A 358 -11.99 -33.97 -27.80
N ALA A 359 -12.89 -34.26 -28.74
CA ALA A 359 -12.55 -34.50 -30.14
C ALA A 359 -12.28 -33.23 -30.98
N ALA A 360 -12.64 -32.04 -30.50
CA ALA A 360 -12.58 -30.79 -31.28
C ALA A 360 -11.62 -29.72 -30.73
N VAL A 361 -10.80 -30.05 -29.73
CA VAL A 361 -10.06 -29.06 -28.93
C VAL A 361 -8.55 -29.22 -29.15
N VAL A 362 -7.88 -28.14 -29.57
CA VAL A 362 -6.41 -28.04 -29.60
C VAL A 362 -5.90 -27.70 -28.20
N SER A 363 -6.23 -28.53 -27.20
CA SER A 363 -5.76 -28.35 -25.82
C SER A 363 -4.76 -29.46 -25.49
N ASP A 364 -3.48 -29.11 -25.57
CA ASP A 364 -2.35 -29.94 -25.13
C ASP A 364 -2.15 -29.88 -23.60
N HIS A 365 -3.14 -29.39 -22.82
CA HIS A 365 -3.00 -29.24 -21.37
C HIS A 365 -2.95 -30.61 -20.67
N THR A 366 -1.74 -31.05 -20.32
CA THR A 366 -1.41 -32.43 -19.92
C THR A 366 -2.28 -33.02 -18.78
N PRO A 367 -2.53 -32.32 -17.65
CA PRO A 367 -3.47 -32.79 -16.62
C PRO A 367 -4.87 -33.18 -17.12
N PHE A 368 -5.44 -32.40 -18.04
CA PHE A 368 -6.77 -32.65 -18.60
C PHE A 368 -6.77 -33.90 -19.50
N VAL A 369 -5.76 -34.02 -20.37
CA VAL A 369 -5.56 -35.18 -21.25
C VAL A 369 -5.41 -36.50 -20.47
N LYS A 370 -4.86 -36.43 -19.25
CA LYS A 370 -4.67 -37.58 -18.36
C LYS A 370 -5.86 -37.90 -17.45
N LYS A 371 -6.96 -37.14 -17.53
CA LYS A 371 -8.12 -37.23 -16.59
C LYS A 371 -7.71 -37.05 -15.11
N ASP A 372 -6.64 -36.29 -14.84
CA ASP A 372 -6.18 -36.01 -13.48
C ASP A 372 -6.86 -34.76 -12.92
N CYS A 373 -8.16 -34.85 -12.71
CA CYS A 373 -9.00 -33.74 -12.25
C CYS A 373 -8.58 -33.26 -10.86
N SER A 374 -8.13 -34.18 -10.00
CA SER A 374 -7.70 -33.94 -8.63
C SER A 374 -6.42 -33.13 -8.49
N ALA A 375 -5.61 -32.98 -9.56
CA ALA A 375 -4.46 -32.10 -9.54
C ALA A 375 -4.86 -30.62 -9.36
N CYS A 376 -6.07 -30.27 -9.82
CA CYS A 376 -6.58 -28.90 -9.82
C CYS A 376 -7.84 -28.74 -8.99
N HIS A 377 -8.64 -29.80 -8.79
CA HIS A 377 -9.92 -29.74 -8.08
C HIS A 377 -9.91 -30.60 -6.80
N ASP A 378 -10.44 -30.06 -5.71
CA ASP A 378 -10.80 -30.80 -4.50
C ASP A 378 -12.23 -31.37 -4.68
N PRO A 379 -12.39 -32.71 -4.82
CA PRO A 379 -13.69 -33.31 -5.10
C PRO A 379 -14.69 -33.23 -3.94
N HIS A 380 -14.27 -32.74 -2.77
CA HIS A 380 -15.12 -32.63 -1.59
C HIS A 380 -15.52 -31.19 -1.31
N SER A 381 -14.55 -30.34 -1.00
CA SER A 381 -14.79 -28.93 -0.73
C SER A 381 -13.53 -28.08 -0.89
N SER A 382 -13.72 -26.85 -1.33
CA SER A 382 -12.65 -25.87 -1.47
C SER A 382 -13.04 -24.52 -0.87
N THR A 383 -12.03 -23.70 -0.56
CA THR A 383 -12.21 -22.27 -0.31
C THR A 383 -12.40 -21.47 -1.60
N GLU A 384 -12.14 -22.08 -2.77
CA GLU A 384 -12.10 -21.42 -4.07
C GLU A 384 -13.25 -21.86 -4.99
N PRO A 385 -13.80 -20.94 -5.82
CA PRO A 385 -14.84 -21.26 -6.79
C PRO A 385 -14.47 -22.40 -7.73
N GLY A 386 -15.46 -23.21 -8.13
CA GLY A 386 -15.23 -24.34 -9.02
C GLY A 386 -14.43 -25.48 -8.39
N LEU A 387 -14.39 -25.56 -7.05
CA LEU A 387 -13.70 -26.59 -6.28
C LEU A 387 -12.18 -26.61 -6.50
N LEU A 388 -11.54 -25.48 -6.84
CA LEU A 388 -10.10 -25.48 -7.12
C LEU A 388 -9.26 -25.73 -5.86
N THR A 389 -8.17 -26.48 -5.92
CA THR A 389 -7.31 -26.76 -4.75
C THR A 389 -6.55 -25.54 -4.24
N ALA A 390 -6.42 -24.50 -5.07
CA ALA A 390 -5.86 -23.19 -4.73
C ALA A 390 -6.41 -22.11 -5.67
N LYS A 391 -6.20 -20.84 -5.33
CA LYS A 391 -6.51 -19.70 -6.21
C LYS A 391 -5.90 -19.92 -7.58
N VAL A 392 -6.63 -19.56 -8.65
CA VAL A 392 -6.22 -19.72 -10.06
C VAL A 392 -4.75 -19.36 -10.28
N GLY A 393 -4.31 -18.17 -9.84
CA GLY A 393 -2.92 -17.75 -9.96
C GLY A 393 -1.93 -18.67 -9.25
N THR A 394 -2.22 -19.10 -8.02
CA THR A 394 -1.33 -20.01 -7.26
C THR A 394 -1.27 -21.39 -7.91
N LEU A 395 -2.42 -21.89 -8.36
CA LEU A 395 -2.56 -23.19 -8.99
C LEU A 395 -1.82 -23.24 -10.33
N CYS A 396 -2.10 -22.29 -11.22
CA CYS A 396 -1.48 -22.22 -12.54
C CYS A 396 0.03 -21.97 -12.44
N LEU A 397 0.47 -21.03 -11.58
CA LEU A 397 1.90 -20.71 -11.42
C LEU A 397 2.69 -21.78 -10.66
N GLY A 398 2.01 -22.71 -9.98
CA GLY A 398 2.64 -23.91 -9.41
C GLY A 398 3.26 -24.81 -10.48
N CYS A 399 2.68 -24.82 -11.69
CA CYS A 399 3.19 -25.57 -12.84
C CYS A 399 3.84 -24.66 -13.91
N HIS A 400 3.32 -23.46 -14.15
CA HIS A 400 3.82 -22.51 -15.14
C HIS A 400 4.93 -21.59 -14.60
N LEU A 401 6.03 -22.19 -14.17
CA LEU A 401 7.15 -21.48 -13.52
C LEU A 401 7.77 -20.37 -14.39
N LYS A 402 7.77 -20.52 -15.72
CA LYS A 402 8.25 -19.47 -16.64
C LYS A 402 7.41 -18.19 -16.53
N VAL A 403 6.08 -18.34 -16.51
CA VAL A 403 5.15 -17.22 -16.35
C VAL A 403 5.28 -16.64 -14.93
N LYS A 404 5.49 -17.50 -13.92
CA LYS A 404 5.73 -17.05 -12.55
C LYS A 404 6.92 -16.08 -12.48
N VAL A 405 8.01 -16.35 -13.19
CA VAL A 405 9.18 -15.46 -13.27
C VAL A 405 8.84 -14.16 -14.00
N GLU A 406 8.07 -14.21 -15.09
CA GLU A 406 7.62 -13.02 -15.83
C GLU A 406 6.71 -12.09 -15.00
N LEU A 407 6.07 -12.59 -13.94
CA LEU A 407 5.20 -11.83 -13.05
C LEU A 407 5.91 -11.20 -11.85
N VAL A 408 7.19 -11.52 -11.62
CA VAL A 408 8.01 -10.88 -10.57
C VAL A 408 8.90 -9.77 -11.14
N THR A 409 8.67 -9.38 -12.39
CA THR A 409 9.41 -8.28 -13.02
C THR A 409 8.97 -6.94 -12.45
N ALA A 410 9.72 -5.87 -12.77
CA ALA A 410 9.42 -4.53 -12.26
C ALA A 410 8.03 -4.02 -12.69
N HIS A 411 7.54 -4.45 -13.86
CA HIS A 411 6.26 -4.03 -14.44
C HIS A 411 5.45 -5.25 -14.91
N PRO A 412 4.76 -5.97 -14.00
CA PRO A 412 3.93 -7.11 -14.37
C PRO A 412 2.59 -6.64 -14.95
N HIS A 413 2.00 -7.42 -15.86
CA HIS A 413 0.64 -7.15 -16.33
C HIS A 413 -0.32 -7.37 -15.17
N ASP A 414 -1.03 -6.33 -14.75
CA ASP A 414 -1.90 -6.30 -13.57
C ASP A 414 -2.88 -7.49 -13.49
N VAL A 415 -3.56 -7.82 -14.60
CA VAL A 415 -4.46 -8.98 -14.75
C VAL A 415 -3.76 -10.30 -14.47
N ALA A 416 -2.54 -10.46 -14.97
CA ALA A 416 -1.78 -11.67 -14.75
C ALA A 416 -1.16 -11.69 -13.34
N ALA A 417 -0.72 -10.54 -12.82
CA ALA A 417 -0.07 -10.38 -11.52
C ALA A 417 -1.02 -10.71 -10.36
N ARG A 418 -2.29 -10.32 -10.48
CA ARG A 418 -3.35 -10.68 -9.52
C ARG A 418 -3.80 -12.14 -9.62
N GLY A 419 -3.29 -12.88 -10.60
CA GLY A 419 -3.58 -14.30 -10.77
C GLY A 419 -4.88 -14.60 -11.51
N ASP A 420 -5.44 -13.62 -12.24
CA ASP A 420 -6.67 -13.78 -13.02
C ASP A 420 -6.38 -14.41 -14.39
N CYS A 421 -5.67 -15.54 -14.40
CA CYS A 421 -5.22 -16.21 -15.63
C CYS A 421 -6.40 -16.57 -16.56
N LEU A 422 -7.57 -16.87 -15.99
CA LEU A 422 -8.79 -17.21 -16.73
C LEU A 422 -9.44 -16.00 -17.43
N ALA A 423 -8.95 -14.78 -17.23
CA ALA A 423 -9.37 -13.62 -18.01
C ALA A 423 -9.02 -13.80 -19.49
N CYS A 424 -7.86 -14.42 -19.76
CA CYS A 424 -7.34 -14.64 -21.11
C CYS A 424 -7.29 -16.13 -21.50
N HIS A 425 -7.10 -17.03 -20.53
CA HIS A 425 -6.91 -18.46 -20.80
C HIS A 425 -8.14 -19.33 -20.48
N VAL A 426 -8.32 -20.44 -21.23
CA VAL A 426 -9.35 -21.46 -21.01
C VAL A 426 -8.70 -22.84 -20.90
N PRO A 427 -8.47 -23.38 -19.69
CA PRO A 427 -7.67 -24.59 -19.49
C PRO A 427 -8.34 -25.89 -19.93
N HIS A 428 -9.66 -25.92 -20.04
CA HIS A 428 -10.41 -27.13 -20.41
C HIS A 428 -10.64 -27.26 -21.92
N ARG A 429 -10.91 -26.14 -22.61
CA ARG A 429 -11.38 -26.13 -24.01
C ARG A 429 -10.98 -24.84 -24.75
N ALA A 430 -9.69 -24.68 -25.06
CA ALA A 430 -9.23 -23.60 -25.94
C ALA A 430 -9.03 -24.09 -27.37
N ASP A 431 -9.42 -23.26 -28.34
CA ASP A 431 -9.23 -23.46 -29.78
C ASP A 431 -7.98 -22.74 -30.32
N GLN A 432 -7.31 -21.96 -29.46
CA GLN A 432 -6.13 -21.16 -29.80
C GLN A 432 -4.85 -21.67 -29.10
N PRO A 433 -3.67 -21.50 -29.70
CA PRO A 433 -2.39 -21.81 -29.05
C PRO A 433 -2.25 -21.08 -27.70
N SER A 434 -1.52 -21.70 -26.77
CA SER A 434 -1.36 -21.19 -25.39
C SER A 434 -2.68 -21.02 -24.62
N LEU A 435 -3.72 -21.74 -25.03
CA LEU A 435 -5.01 -21.80 -24.35
C LEU A 435 -5.79 -20.48 -24.32
N LEU A 436 -5.58 -19.58 -25.29
CA LEU A 436 -6.28 -18.29 -25.32
C LEU A 436 -7.77 -18.44 -25.65
N LYS A 437 -8.59 -17.51 -25.14
CA LYS A 437 -10.02 -17.42 -25.46
C LYS A 437 -10.31 -17.08 -26.92
N THR A 438 -9.44 -16.28 -27.54
CA THR A 438 -9.57 -15.78 -28.91
C THR A 438 -8.17 -15.54 -29.51
N THR A 439 -8.08 -14.96 -30.71
CA THR A 439 -6.78 -14.61 -31.31
C THR A 439 -6.00 -13.64 -30.41
N PRO A 440 -4.64 -13.61 -30.48
CA PRO A 440 -3.83 -12.76 -29.61
C PRO A 440 -4.23 -11.27 -29.61
N ALA A 441 -4.43 -10.68 -30.80
CA ALA A 441 -4.84 -9.29 -30.92
C ALA A 441 -6.26 -9.05 -30.35
N ALA A 442 -7.22 -9.94 -30.63
CA ALA A 442 -8.58 -9.81 -30.12
C ALA A 442 -8.65 -10.00 -28.59
N THR A 443 -7.78 -10.83 -28.03
CA THR A 443 -7.65 -11.01 -26.57
C THR A 443 -7.19 -9.72 -25.90
N CYS A 444 -6.17 -9.04 -26.46
CA CYS A 444 -5.68 -7.76 -25.93
C CYS A 444 -6.73 -6.64 -26.11
N LEU A 445 -7.33 -6.53 -27.29
CA LEU A 445 -8.28 -5.45 -27.62
C LEU A 445 -9.65 -5.61 -26.96
N ALA A 446 -9.99 -6.79 -26.41
CA ALA A 446 -11.16 -6.94 -25.56
C ALA A 446 -11.10 -6.10 -24.28
N CYS A 447 -9.90 -5.70 -23.86
CA CYS A 447 -9.67 -4.80 -22.71
C CYS A 447 -8.96 -3.50 -23.09
N HIS A 448 -8.21 -3.47 -24.20
CA HIS A 448 -7.47 -2.30 -24.71
C HIS A 448 -8.06 -1.76 -26.03
N ASP A 449 -9.39 -1.68 -26.12
CA ASP A 449 -10.14 -1.32 -27.32
C ASP A 449 -9.78 0.06 -27.86
N GLU A 450 -9.54 1.05 -26.98
CA GLU A 450 -9.18 2.41 -27.37
C GLU A 450 -7.89 2.49 -28.20
N GLN A 451 -6.98 1.53 -28.05
CA GLN A 451 -5.67 1.53 -28.72
C GLN A 451 -5.77 1.21 -30.22
N ALA A 452 -6.80 0.48 -30.64
CA ALA A 452 -7.00 0.11 -32.06
C ALA A 452 -7.85 1.11 -32.85
N VAL A 453 -8.47 2.10 -32.18
CA VAL A 453 -9.38 3.03 -32.83
C VAL A 453 -8.61 4.22 -33.41
N ARG A 454 -8.57 4.32 -34.74
CA ARG A 454 -8.04 5.50 -35.42
C ARG A 454 -8.94 6.72 -35.14
N PRO A 455 -8.43 7.82 -34.56
CA PRO A 455 -9.22 9.03 -34.35
C PRO A 455 -9.57 9.70 -35.69
N GLU A 456 -10.72 10.39 -35.78
CA GLU A 456 -11.07 11.19 -36.96
C GLU A 456 -9.99 12.24 -37.24
N GLY A 457 -9.42 12.24 -38.46
CA GLY A 457 -8.29 13.10 -38.84
C GLY A 457 -6.92 12.69 -38.27
N GLY A 458 -6.87 11.63 -37.45
CA GLY A 458 -5.66 11.17 -36.77
C GLY A 458 -4.86 10.10 -37.50
N SER A 459 -3.76 9.68 -36.87
CA SER A 459 -2.88 8.58 -37.29
C SER A 459 -2.90 7.45 -36.25
N LEU A 460 -2.91 6.21 -36.72
CA LEU A 460 -2.69 5.01 -35.90
C LEU A 460 -1.31 4.47 -36.26
N HIS A 461 -0.51 4.12 -35.27
CA HIS A 461 0.81 3.57 -35.47
C HIS A 461 0.70 2.21 -36.19
N PRO A 462 1.36 1.98 -37.34
CA PRO A 462 1.10 0.80 -38.17
C PRO A 462 1.21 -0.56 -37.45
N PRO A 463 2.20 -0.82 -36.56
CA PRO A 463 2.23 -2.07 -35.78
C PRO A 463 0.99 -2.30 -34.92
N VAL A 464 0.35 -1.23 -34.44
CA VAL A 464 -0.91 -1.30 -33.68
C VAL A 464 -2.08 -1.60 -34.60
N ALA A 465 -2.11 -1.00 -35.79
CA ALA A 465 -3.12 -1.29 -36.82
C ALA A 465 -3.09 -2.76 -37.28
N ASP A 466 -1.89 -3.36 -37.33
CA ASP A 466 -1.67 -4.75 -37.74
C ASP A 466 -1.85 -5.76 -36.59
N GLY A 467 -2.17 -5.29 -35.37
CA GLY A 467 -2.38 -6.16 -34.21
C GLY A 467 -1.10 -6.81 -33.67
N LEU A 468 0.07 -6.24 -33.97
CA LEU A 468 1.39 -6.74 -33.57
C LEU A 468 1.80 -6.27 -32.16
N CYS A 469 0.85 -6.31 -31.22
CA CYS A 469 1.06 -5.84 -29.84
C CYS A 469 2.24 -6.57 -29.17
N GLY A 470 2.38 -7.86 -29.49
CA GLY A 470 3.42 -8.72 -28.94
C GLY A 470 4.83 -8.41 -29.45
N ASP A 471 5.02 -7.61 -30.49
CA ASP A 471 6.36 -7.26 -30.98
C ASP A 471 7.01 -6.18 -30.10
N CYS A 472 6.16 -5.34 -29.48
CA CYS A 472 6.59 -4.31 -28.56
C CYS A 472 6.37 -4.69 -27.09
N HIS A 473 5.26 -5.36 -26.76
CA HIS A 473 4.87 -5.66 -25.38
C HIS A 473 5.09 -7.12 -24.97
N ARG A 474 5.29 -7.33 -23.66
CA ARG A 474 5.28 -8.63 -22.98
C ARG A 474 3.95 -8.81 -22.25
N PRO A 475 3.06 -9.69 -22.72
CA PRO A 475 1.66 -9.74 -22.27
C PRO A 475 1.47 -10.22 -20.81
N HIS A 476 2.48 -10.81 -20.17
CA HIS A 476 2.42 -11.17 -18.75
C HIS A 476 3.16 -10.18 -17.85
N GLY A 477 4.17 -9.48 -18.37
CA GLY A 477 5.06 -8.65 -17.57
C GLY A 477 6.45 -8.51 -18.17
N GLY A 478 7.09 -7.39 -17.86
CA GLY A 478 8.46 -7.08 -18.27
C GLY A 478 9.16 -6.18 -17.25
N ASP A 479 10.46 -5.99 -17.45
CA ASP A 479 11.26 -5.11 -16.60
C ASP A 479 11.11 -3.63 -17.01
N GLU A 480 10.61 -3.38 -18.22
CA GLU A 480 10.46 -2.06 -18.81
C GLU A 480 9.06 -1.48 -18.58
N VAL A 481 8.98 -0.15 -18.48
CA VAL A 481 7.72 0.59 -18.33
C VAL A 481 6.76 0.24 -19.47
N ALA A 482 5.46 0.17 -19.15
CA ALA A 482 4.41 -0.27 -20.08
C ALA A 482 4.62 -1.69 -20.65
N MET A 483 5.36 -2.55 -19.93
CA MET A 483 5.63 -3.95 -20.31
C MET A 483 6.33 -4.09 -21.67
N LEU A 484 7.15 -3.11 -22.04
CA LEU A 484 7.91 -3.20 -23.28
C LEU A 484 8.91 -4.37 -23.23
N ARG A 485 9.22 -4.94 -24.38
CA ARG A 485 10.22 -6.03 -24.49
C ARG A 485 11.64 -5.55 -24.23
N ARG A 486 11.89 -4.25 -24.47
CA ARG A 486 13.17 -3.55 -24.38
C ARG A 486 12.90 -2.07 -24.05
N PRO A 487 13.90 -1.31 -23.59
CA PRO A 487 13.74 0.12 -23.33
C PRO A 487 13.11 0.85 -24.53
N ALA A 488 12.20 1.79 -24.25
CA ALA A 488 11.44 2.51 -25.28
C ALA A 488 12.35 3.13 -26.36
N ALA A 489 13.49 3.69 -25.95
CA ALA A 489 14.50 4.23 -26.85
C ALA A 489 15.01 3.20 -27.87
N THR A 490 15.32 1.99 -27.41
CA THR A 490 15.87 0.92 -28.24
C THR A 490 14.80 0.31 -29.14
N ILE A 491 13.62 0.05 -28.60
CA ILE A 491 12.55 -0.64 -29.32
C ILE A 491 11.98 0.21 -30.46
N CYS A 492 11.91 1.53 -30.29
CA CYS A 492 11.49 2.45 -31.34
C CYS A 492 12.55 2.55 -32.44
N LEU A 493 13.84 2.60 -32.08
CA LEU A 493 14.95 2.75 -33.03
C LEU A 493 15.28 1.47 -33.81
N ASP A 494 14.78 0.31 -33.39
CA ASP A 494 14.87 -0.91 -34.21
C ASP A 494 14.09 -0.79 -35.54
N CYS A 495 13.10 0.11 -35.59
CA CYS A 495 12.23 0.33 -36.75
C CYS A 495 12.32 1.76 -37.31
N HIS A 496 12.78 2.74 -36.53
CA HIS A 496 12.91 4.14 -36.94
C HIS A 496 14.38 4.54 -37.13
N ASP A 497 14.87 4.43 -38.38
CA ASP A 497 16.27 4.58 -38.81
C ASP A 497 16.93 5.96 -38.57
N THR A 498 16.18 6.97 -38.09
CA THR A 498 16.75 8.28 -37.73
C THR A 498 16.67 8.48 -36.22
N GLY A 499 17.75 8.15 -35.51
CA GLY A 499 17.96 8.61 -34.14
C GLY A 499 17.92 10.15 -34.12
N PRO A 500 16.97 10.80 -33.43
CA PRO A 500 16.88 12.24 -33.44
C PRO A 500 18.05 12.77 -32.60
N GLY A 501 18.98 13.52 -33.20
CA GLY A 501 20.24 13.91 -32.54
C GLY A 501 21.51 13.82 -33.38
N ALA A 502 21.44 13.41 -34.64
CA ALA A 502 22.60 13.45 -35.54
C ALA A 502 23.02 14.91 -35.80
N GLY A 503 23.98 15.41 -35.03
CA GLY A 503 24.47 16.79 -35.13
C GLY A 503 25.46 17.24 -34.05
N GLY A 504 25.60 16.53 -32.93
CA GLY A 504 26.52 16.91 -31.84
C GLY A 504 25.83 17.55 -30.63
N HIS A 505 24.60 18.05 -30.80
CA HIS A 505 23.71 18.47 -29.70
C HIS A 505 22.33 17.83 -29.88
N ALA A 506 21.83 17.12 -28.86
CA ALA A 506 20.52 16.48 -28.88
C ALA A 506 19.61 17.09 -27.81
N HIS A 507 18.31 17.17 -28.10
CA HIS A 507 17.34 17.60 -27.10
C HIS A 507 17.30 16.60 -25.95
N ALA A 508 17.33 17.06 -24.70
CA ALA A 508 17.56 16.19 -23.55
C ALA A 508 16.57 15.00 -23.45
N PRO A 509 15.23 15.19 -23.59
CA PRO A 509 14.27 14.08 -23.71
C PRO A 509 14.60 13.06 -24.80
N VAL A 510 15.09 13.53 -25.94
CA VAL A 510 15.45 12.70 -27.08
C VAL A 510 16.77 11.96 -26.85
N ALA A 511 17.78 12.64 -26.31
CA ALA A 511 19.07 12.05 -25.92
C ALA A 511 18.88 10.97 -24.84
N ALA A 512 17.91 11.16 -23.96
CA ALA A 512 17.48 10.18 -22.96
C ALA A 512 16.58 9.07 -23.55
N GLY A 513 16.20 9.15 -24.82
CA GLY A 513 15.38 8.15 -25.50
C GLY A 513 13.92 8.13 -25.06
N ASN A 514 13.42 9.24 -24.50
CA ASN A 514 12.04 9.42 -24.05
C ASN A 514 11.17 9.97 -25.19
N CYS A 515 10.99 9.18 -26.25
CA CYS A 515 10.21 9.56 -27.43
C CYS A 515 8.74 9.85 -27.08
N THR A 516 8.21 9.15 -26.07
CA THR A 516 6.80 9.24 -25.66
C THR A 516 6.45 10.50 -24.85
N ALA A 517 7.45 11.29 -24.47
CA ALA A 517 7.21 12.61 -23.87
C ALA A 517 6.49 13.55 -24.85
N CYS A 518 6.77 13.40 -26.14
CA CYS A 518 6.21 14.25 -27.19
C CYS A 518 5.34 13.49 -28.19
N HIS A 519 5.52 12.18 -28.32
CA HIS A 519 4.74 11.33 -29.22
C HIS A 519 3.85 10.33 -28.48
N ASP A 520 2.70 10.01 -29.05
CA ASP A 520 1.88 8.87 -28.66
C ASP A 520 2.26 7.65 -29.51
N ALA A 521 2.81 6.62 -28.88
CA ALA A 521 3.32 5.44 -29.58
C ALA A 521 2.23 4.55 -30.22
N HIS A 522 0.95 4.83 -29.94
CA HIS A 522 -0.18 4.05 -30.46
C HIS A 522 -1.02 4.86 -31.43
N ARG A 523 -1.55 6.02 -31.02
CA ARG A 523 -2.43 6.82 -31.87
C ARG A 523 -2.44 8.29 -31.46
N SER A 524 -2.61 9.17 -32.43
CA SER A 524 -2.88 10.59 -32.16
C SER A 524 -3.91 11.14 -33.13
N VAL A 525 -4.69 12.11 -32.68
CA VAL A 525 -5.52 12.96 -33.56
C VAL A 525 -4.67 13.87 -34.47
N ARG A 526 -3.36 13.95 -34.24
CA ARG A 526 -2.42 14.84 -34.92
C ARG A 526 -1.49 14.06 -35.85
N ALA A 527 -1.01 14.72 -36.90
CA ALA A 527 0.00 14.17 -37.78
C ALA A 527 1.29 13.85 -37.00
N GLY A 528 2.03 12.82 -37.42
CA GLY A 528 3.30 12.46 -36.79
C GLY A 528 3.18 11.93 -35.34
N LEU A 529 1.98 11.52 -34.93
CA LEU A 529 1.71 10.96 -33.60
C LEU A 529 2.01 11.92 -32.43
N LEU A 530 1.85 13.24 -32.59
CA LEU A 530 2.15 14.20 -31.51
C LEU A 530 1.13 14.18 -30.36
N SER A 531 1.62 14.18 -29.12
CA SER A 531 0.80 14.11 -27.89
C SER A 531 0.03 15.41 -27.61
N ALA A 532 0.53 16.56 -28.05
CA ALA A 532 -0.09 17.88 -27.94
C ALA A 532 0.14 18.71 -29.22
N PRO A 533 -0.64 19.78 -29.49
CA PRO A 533 -0.41 20.67 -30.62
C PRO A 533 0.70 21.68 -30.30
N GLU A 534 1.40 22.21 -31.29
CA GLU A 534 2.32 23.34 -31.11
C GLU A 534 1.54 24.67 -30.97
N PRO A 535 2.03 25.64 -30.18
CA PRO A 535 3.25 25.61 -29.36
C PRO A 535 3.08 24.90 -28.00
N LEU A 536 1.85 24.49 -27.64
CA LEU A 536 1.52 23.89 -26.33
C LEU A 536 2.40 22.68 -25.99
N LEU A 537 2.73 21.85 -26.98
CA LEU A 537 3.62 20.68 -26.81
C LEU A 537 4.97 21.05 -26.19
N CYS A 538 5.55 22.19 -26.59
CA CYS A 538 6.85 22.64 -26.14
C CYS A 538 6.76 23.29 -24.76
N THR A 539 5.72 24.11 -24.55
CA THR A 539 5.56 24.93 -23.34
C THR A 539 5.14 24.13 -22.11
N ILE A 540 4.69 22.89 -22.27
CA ILE A 540 4.45 21.97 -21.15
C ILE A 540 5.73 21.69 -20.35
N CYS A 541 6.90 21.78 -21.00
CA CYS A 541 8.19 21.62 -20.32
C CYS A 541 9.00 22.92 -20.28
N HIS A 542 8.80 23.82 -21.25
CA HIS A 542 9.46 25.12 -21.34
C HIS A 542 8.54 26.25 -20.87
N GLU A 543 8.01 26.13 -19.64
CA GLU A 543 7.09 27.11 -19.05
C GLU A 543 7.74 28.50 -18.93
N ASP A 544 9.04 28.54 -18.66
CA ASP A 544 9.88 29.73 -18.56
C ASP A 544 10.00 30.51 -19.89
N VAL A 545 9.76 29.86 -21.03
CA VAL A 545 9.86 30.49 -22.35
C VAL A 545 8.57 31.28 -22.70
N VAL A 546 7.44 30.96 -22.07
CA VAL A 546 6.13 31.56 -22.40
C VAL A 546 5.39 32.20 -21.23
N ASP A 547 5.91 32.13 -20.00
CA ASP A 547 5.39 32.92 -18.88
C ASP A 547 5.73 34.42 -19.05
N VAL A 548 4.99 35.06 -19.95
CA VAL A 548 5.13 36.47 -20.32
C VAL A 548 4.41 37.41 -19.35
N ALA A 549 3.80 36.90 -18.27
CA ALA A 549 3.02 37.72 -17.34
C ALA A 549 3.85 38.82 -16.67
N ALA A 550 5.17 38.59 -16.53
CA ALA A 550 6.14 39.55 -15.99
C ALA A 550 7.01 40.23 -17.07
N ALA A 551 6.86 39.88 -18.35
CA ALA A 551 7.71 40.38 -19.44
C ALA A 551 7.27 41.77 -19.92
N LYS A 552 8.24 42.68 -20.09
CA LYS A 552 8.03 44.02 -20.67
C LYS A 552 8.14 44.01 -22.20
N SER A 553 8.85 43.03 -22.75
CA SER A 553 8.97 42.82 -24.19
C SER A 553 8.96 41.32 -24.47
N VAL A 554 8.12 40.91 -25.42
CA VAL A 554 7.98 39.53 -25.88
C VAL A 554 8.34 39.52 -27.35
N HIS A 555 9.18 38.59 -27.77
CA HIS A 555 9.59 38.40 -29.15
C HIS A 555 8.47 37.66 -29.90
N PRO A 556 7.77 38.31 -30.86
CA PRO A 556 6.54 37.75 -31.43
C PRO A 556 6.62 36.33 -32.00
N PRO A 557 7.72 35.89 -32.66
CA PRO A 557 7.83 34.53 -33.20
C PRO A 557 7.66 33.39 -32.19
N ILE A 558 7.80 33.64 -30.88
CA ILE A 558 7.62 32.59 -29.86
C ILE A 558 6.16 32.18 -29.65
N LEU A 559 5.21 32.98 -30.12
CA LEU A 559 3.78 32.72 -29.99
C LEU A 559 3.23 31.82 -31.12
N ASP A 560 4.03 31.56 -32.14
CA ASP A 560 3.66 30.80 -33.33
C ASP A 560 4.37 29.43 -33.35
N ASP A 561 5.38 29.24 -34.22
CA ASP A 561 6.06 27.97 -34.47
C ASP A 561 7.52 27.99 -33.95
N CYS A 562 7.76 27.23 -32.89
CA CYS A 562 9.08 27.09 -32.28
C CYS A 562 10.10 26.43 -33.23
N THR A 563 9.64 25.57 -34.15
CA THR A 563 10.50 24.77 -35.03
C THR A 563 11.10 25.58 -36.19
N THR A 564 10.61 26.79 -36.42
CA THR A 564 11.23 27.75 -37.34
C THR A 564 12.66 28.09 -36.94
N CYS A 565 12.92 28.12 -35.62
CA CYS A 565 14.23 28.47 -35.06
C CYS A 565 14.92 27.29 -34.36
N HIS A 566 14.16 26.32 -33.83
CA HIS A 566 14.70 25.18 -33.08
C HIS A 566 14.52 23.85 -33.81
N LEU A 567 15.47 22.93 -33.60
CA LEU A 567 15.41 21.54 -34.01
C LEU A 567 15.08 20.69 -32.77
N PRO A 568 13.80 20.39 -32.50
CA PRO A 568 13.34 19.75 -31.25
C PRO A 568 13.87 18.33 -31.04
N HIS A 569 14.41 17.73 -32.10
CA HIS A 569 15.02 16.42 -32.10
C HIS A 569 16.54 16.46 -31.86
N GLY A 570 17.21 17.57 -32.16
CA GLY A 570 18.67 17.66 -32.16
C GLY A 570 19.23 18.28 -33.42
N GLY A 571 20.43 18.87 -33.32
CA GLY A 571 21.09 19.57 -34.40
C GLY A 571 22.55 19.91 -34.12
N ALA A 572 23.15 20.66 -35.05
CA ALA A 572 24.57 21.02 -34.97
C ALA A 572 24.88 22.18 -34.02
N GLN A 573 23.90 23.05 -33.76
CA GLN A 573 24.10 24.29 -33.04
C GLN A 573 23.76 24.16 -31.53
N PRO A 574 24.45 24.92 -30.65
CA PRO A 574 24.04 25.08 -29.26
C PRO A 574 22.60 25.58 -29.14
N SER A 575 21.92 25.22 -28.04
CA SER A 575 20.49 25.52 -27.85
C SER A 575 19.57 24.99 -28.96
N LEU A 576 20.06 24.02 -29.74
CA LEU A 576 19.32 23.31 -30.79
C LEU A 576 18.79 24.24 -31.88
N LEU A 577 19.53 25.29 -32.19
CA LEU A 577 19.13 26.21 -33.24
C LEU A 577 19.23 25.56 -34.63
N ALA A 578 18.28 25.87 -35.51
CA ALA A 578 18.24 25.38 -36.88
C ALA A 578 19.39 25.93 -37.75
N ALA A 579 19.99 27.06 -37.36
CA ALA A 579 21.16 27.69 -37.95
C ALA A 579 21.85 28.60 -36.92
N PRO A 580 23.05 29.18 -37.19
CA PRO A 580 23.66 30.15 -36.30
C PRO A 580 22.72 31.32 -35.96
N ALA A 581 22.75 31.80 -34.72
CA ALA A 581 21.77 32.78 -34.21
C ALA A 581 21.69 34.06 -35.06
N VAL A 582 22.83 34.59 -35.49
CA VAL A 582 22.89 35.80 -36.36
C VAL A 582 22.17 35.56 -37.71
N GLU A 583 22.32 34.37 -38.29
CA GLU A 583 21.62 34.01 -39.52
C GLU A 583 20.11 33.89 -39.30
N LEU A 584 19.70 33.24 -38.20
CA LEU A 584 18.29 33.09 -37.85
C LEU A 584 17.61 34.44 -37.61
N CYS A 585 18.25 35.33 -36.86
CA CYS A 585 17.74 36.67 -36.61
C CYS A 585 17.59 37.45 -37.93
N PHE A 586 18.58 37.38 -38.82
CA PHE A 586 18.54 38.10 -40.10
C PHE A 586 17.61 37.50 -41.16
N ARG A 587 17.02 36.33 -40.93
CA ARG A 587 15.90 35.84 -41.75
C ARG A 587 14.64 36.71 -41.58
N CYS A 588 14.54 37.43 -40.47
CA CYS A 588 13.41 38.32 -40.17
C CYS A 588 13.83 39.79 -39.97
N HIS A 589 15.06 40.05 -39.53
CA HIS A 589 15.59 41.40 -39.32
C HIS A 589 16.55 41.79 -40.46
N ASP A 590 16.26 42.87 -41.17
CA ASP A 590 17.17 43.39 -42.20
C ASP A 590 18.29 44.19 -41.53
N GLU A 591 19.54 43.77 -41.69
CA GLU A 591 20.71 44.50 -41.19
C GLU A 591 20.75 45.94 -41.72
N SER A 592 20.27 46.18 -42.94
CA SER A 592 20.24 47.49 -43.59
C SER A 592 19.16 48.43 -43.04
N ASP A 593 18.27 47.95 -42.18
CA ASP A 593 17.20 48.74 -41.58
C ASP A 593 17.75 49.90 -40.74
N ALA A 594 17.29 51.12 -41.05
CA ALA A 594 17.78 52.34 -40.41
C ALA A 594 17.38 52.44 -38.94
N ALA A 595 16.25 51.86 -38.53
CA ALA A 595 15.82 51.84 -37.14
C ALA A 595 16.64 50.82 -36.32
N LEU A 596 16.94 49.66 -36.91
CA LEU A 596 17.80 48.65 -36.30
C LEU A 596 19.24 49.18 -36.14
N LYS A 597 19.83 49.75 -37.21
CA LYS A 597 21.15 50.40 -37.13
C LYS A 597 21.16 51.56 -36.16
N GLY A 598 20.12 52.39 -36.15
CA GLY A 598 19.98 53.50 -35.22
C GLY A 598 19.91 53.06 -33.76
N ALA A 599 19.16 52.00 -33.47
CA ALA A 599 19.04 51.42 -32.13
C ALA A 599 20.36 50.82 -31.63
N HIS A 600 21.22 50.35 -32.53
CA HIS A 600 22.55 49.79 -32.23
C HIS A 600 23.69 50.78 -32.49
N LEU A 601 23.40 52.08 -32.52
CA LEU A 601 24.38 53.18 -32.62
C LEU A 601 25.29 53.08 -33.87
N GLY A 602 24.78 52.50 -34.96
CA GLY A 602 25.50 52.37 -36.23
C GLY A 602 26.62 51.33 -36.24
N ARG A 603 26.64 50.40 -35.28
CA ARG A 603 27.60 49.28 -35.25
C ARG A 603 27.29 48.23 -36.32
N ASP A 604 28.34 47.55 -36.78
CA ASP A 604 28.23 46.34 -37.60
C ASP A 604 27.69 45.19 -36.74
N LEU A 605 26.57 44.61 -37.17
CA LEU A 605 25.82 43.60 -36.43
C LEU A 605 26.18 42.17 -36.87
N ALA A 606 26.86 41.99 -38.00
CA ALA A 606 27.15 40.67 -38.57
C ALA A 606 28.17 39.85 -37.76
N GLY A 607 28.99 40.51 -36.94
CA GLY A 607 30.02 39.89 -36.09
C GLY A 607 29.67 39.77 -34.60
N LEU A 608 28.44 40.12 -34.19
CA LEU A 608 28.04 40.17 -32.78
C LEU A 608 27.26 38.93 -32.35
N ASP A 609 27.44 38.51 -31.08
CA ASP A 609 26.52 37.58 -30.44
C ASP A 609 25.28 38.34 -29.93
N CYS A 610 24.25 38.42 -30.78
CA CYS A 610 22.98 39.06 -30.44
C CYS A 610 22.37 38.47 -29.16
N THR A 611 22.57 37.18 -28.88
CA THR A 611 22.02 36.49 -27.70
C THR A 611 22.84 36.72 -26.44
N GLY A 612 24.01 37.36 -26.54
CA GLY A 612 24.79 37.84 -25.41
C GLY A 612 24.08 38.99 -24.72
N CYS A 613 23.59 39.97 -25.50
CA CYS A 613 22.92 41.16 -24.98
C CYS A 613 21.39 41.06 -24.99
N HIS A 614 20.80 40.28 -25.91
CA HIS A 614 19.35 40.11 -26.00
C HIS A 614 18.88 38.75 -25.47
N ALA A 615 17.70 38.74 -24.86
CA ALA A 615 16.90 37.57 -24.56
C ALA A 615 15.92 37.33 -25.73
N PRO A 616 16.19 36.35 -26.62
CA PRO A 616 15.48 36.21 -27.90
C PRO A 616 14.03 35.74 -27.79
N HIS A 617 13.52 35.49 -26.58
CA HIS A 617 12.14 35.06 -26.33
C HIS A 617 11.37 36.17 -25.62
N HIS A 618 11.76 36.50 -24.39
CA HIS A 618 11.15 37.59 -23.66
C HIS A 618 12.16 38.23 -22.72
N SER A 619 11.87 39.47 -22.31
CA SER A 619 12.65 40.19 -21.31
C SER A 619 11.76 41.11 -20.47
N THR A 620 12.20 41.37 -19.24
CA THR A 620 11.67 42.44 -18.38
C THR A 620 12.12 43.84 -18.81
N GLN A 621 13.03 43.95 -19.78
CA GLN A 621 13.49 45.21 -20.35
C GLN A 621 12.93 45.46 -21.76
N ALA A 622 12.99 46.73 -22.19
CA ALA A 622 12.56 47.11 -23.52
C ALA A 622 13.50 46.53 -24.60
N ALA A 623 12.97 46.29 -25.80
CA ALA A 623 13.73 45.80 -26.96
C ALA A 623 14.51 44.50 -26.69
N LEU A 624 13.98 43.65 -25.78
CA LEU A 624 14.52 42.32 -25.49
C LEU A 624 15.95 42.32 -24.92
N VAL A 625 16.47 43.45 -24.43
CA VAL A 625 17.76 43.49 -23.72
C VAL A 625 17.67 42.61 -22.47
N ARG A 626 18.71 41.84 -22.12
CA ARG A 626 18.66 40.94 -20.95
C ARG A 626 18.42 41.70 -19.65
N SER A 627 17.66 41.09 -18.74
CA SER A 627 17.27 41.67 -17.45
C SER A 627 18.44 42.03 -16.52
N ASN A 628 19.57 41.35 -16.65
CA ASN A 628 20.79 41.65 -15.90
C ASN A 628 21.66 42.59 -16.74
N SER A 629 21.47 43.89 -16.56
CA SER A 629 22.25 44.95 -17.21
C SER A 629 22.76 45.96 -16.19
N HIS A 630 23.77 46.73 -16.59
CA HIS A 630 24.46 47.66 -15.70
C HIS A 630 23.92 49.10 -15.87
N PRO A 631 23.69 49.88 -14.80
CA PRO A 631 23.03 51.19 -14.88
C PRO A 631 23.58 52.20 -15.91
N PRO A 632 24.92 52.39 -16.10
CA PRO A 632 25.43 53.26 -17.19
C PRO A 632 24.99 52.82 -18.59
N PHE A 633 24.77 51.51 -18.81
CA PHE A 633 24.24 50.99 -20.07
C PHE A 633 22.72 51.17 -20.17
N ASP A 634 21.99 50.93 -19.08
CA ASP A 634 20.53 51.14 -19.02
C ASP A 634 20.14 52.60 -19.21
N ASP A 635 20.93 53.50 -18.61
CA ASP A 635 20.77 54.95 -18.67
C ASP A 635 21.30 55.53 -19.99
N ARG A 636 21.90 54.70 -20.85
CA ARG A 636 22.55 55.08 -22.12
C ARG A 636 23.69 56.10 -21.95
N ASP A 637 24.30 56.14 -20.77
CA ASP A 637 25.48 56.95 -20.49
C ASP A 637 26.76 56.19 -20.85
N CYS A 638 26.95 55.96 -22.15
CA CYS A 638 28.11 55.24 -22.67
C CYS A 638 29.44 55.97 -22.36
N ALA A 639 29.38 57.30 -22.26
CA ALA A 639 30.54 58.16 -22.03
C ALA A 639 31.12 58.03 -20.61
N ALA A 640 30.32 57.52 -19.66
CA ALA A 640 30.82 57.19 -18.32
C ALA A 640 31.91 56.09 -18.33
N CYS A 641 31.99 55.27 -19.40
CA CYS A 641 32.94 54.16 -19.48
C CYS A 641 33.74 54.09 -20.78
N HIS A 642 33.28 54.69 -21.87
CA HIS A 642 33.92 54.61 -23.20
C HIS A 642 34.26 55.99 -23.76
N ASP A 643 35.55 56.19 -24.07
CA ASP A 643 36.06 57.35 -24.83
C ASP A 643 36.16 57.07 -26.35
N GLY A 644 35.31 56.17 -26.86
CA GLY A 644 35.29 55.72 -28.26
C GLY A 644 35.06 54.21 -28.40
N PRO A 645 35.18 53.64 -29.61
CA PRO A 645 34.94 52.22 -29.86
C PRO A 645 36.11 51.30 -29.47
N ALA A 646 37.21 51.84 -28.95
CA ALA A 646 38.40 51.06 -28.58
C ALA A 646 38.16 50.27 -27.27
N PRO A 647 38.73 49.05 -27.13
CA PRO A 647 38.70 48.31 -25.88
C PRO A 647 39.30 49.11 -24.72
N ILE A 648 38.68 49.03 -23.54
CA ILE A 648 39.20 49.66 -22.32
C ILE A 648 40.51 48.97 -21.92
N ALA A 649 41.62 49.73 -21.98
CA ALA A 649 42.97 49.22 -21.75
C ALA A 649 43.26 48.92 -20.27
N ASP A 650 42.66 49.66 -19.34
CA ASP A 650 42.79 49.46 -17.89
C ASP A 650 41.39 49.35 -17.26
N GLN A 651 40.90 48.11 -17.16
CA GLN A 651 39.57 47.83 -16.61
C GLN A 651 39.54 48.05 -15.09
N THR A 652 40.64 47.76 -14.39
CA THR A 652 40.75 47.92 -12.93
C THR A 652 40.60 49.37 -12.53
N ALA A 653 41.34 50.30 -13.16
CA ALA A 653 41.26 51.72 -12.85
C ALA A 653 39.88 52.31 -13.19
N LEU A 654 39.27 51.87 -14.31
CA LEU A 654 37.93 52.31 -14.70
C LEU A 654 36.88 51.84 -13.68
N CYS A 655 36.85 50.54 -13.40
CA CYS A 655 35.83 49.96 -12.51
C CYS A 655 36.00 50.43 -11.06
N ALA A 656 37.23 50.63 -10.58
CA ALA A 656 37.49 51.15 -9.24
C ALA A 656 37.03 52.60 -9.04
N GLY A 657 36.79 53.36 -10.11
CA GLY A 657 36.18 54.69 -10.04
C GLY A 657 34.72 54.67 -9.55
N CYS A 658 34.05 53.52 -9.60
CA CYS A 658 32.66 53.35 -9.18
C CYS A 658 32.44 52.19 -8.19
N HIS A 659 33.32 51.19 -8.18
CA HIS A 659 33.23 50.02 -7.31
C HIS A 659 34.35 50.01 -6.27
N ASP A 660 33.97 50.31 -5.03
CA ASP A 660 34.86 50.31 -3.88
C ASP A 660 35.45 48.90 -3.63
N GLY A 661 36.71 48.85 -3.21
CA GLY A 661 37.38 47.60 -2.84
C GLY A 661 38.08 46.84 -3.98
N LEU A 662 37.98 47.30 -5.24
CA LEU A 662 38.65 46.68 -6.39
C LEU A 662 40.18 46.90 -6.44
N THR A 663 40.69 47.90 -5.71
CA THR A 663 42.12 48.22 -5.63
C THR A 663 42.77 47.74 -4.32
N GLU A 664 42.01 47.06 -3.45
CA GLU A 664 42.55 46.53 -2.20
C GLU A 664 43.46 45.33 -2.46
N ALA A 665 44.72 45.42 -2.00
CA ALA A 665 45.66 44.32 -2.12
C ALA A 665 45.24 43.14 -1.22
N ARG A 666 44.89 42.01 -1.84
CA ARG A 666 44.65 40.72 -1.17
C ARG A 666 45.95 39.94 -1.06
N LYS A 667 46.16 39.22 0.04
CA LYS A 667 47.40 38.41 0.23
C LYS A 667 47.53 37.28 -0.80
N HIS A 668 46.40 36.72 -1.24
CA HIS A 668 46.31 35.69 -2.28
C HIS A 668 45.27 36.14 -3.32
N PRO A 669 45.65 36.92 -4.33
CA PRO A 669 44.73 37.36 -5.38
C PRO A 669 44.43 36.22 -6.36
N HIS A 670 43.23 36.21 -6.93
CA HIS A 670 42.89 35.29 -8.02
C HIS A 670 43.47 35.80 -9.34
N VAL A 671 44.12 34.94 -10.14
CA VAL A 671 44.98 35.37 -11.27
C VAL A 671 44.27 36.27 -12.31
N PRO A 672 43.05 35.95 -12.80
CA PRO A 672 42.31 36.85 -13.71
C PRO A 672 41.97 38.20 -13.08
N PHE A 673 41.76 38.23 -11.76
CA PHE A 673 41.48 39.47 -11.04
C PHE A 673 42.75 40.31 -10.86
N ASP A 674 43.88 39.69 -10.51
CA ASP A 674 45.20 40.34 -10.41
C ASP A 674 45.65 40.94 -11.75
N GLY A 675 45.32 40.27 -12.86
CA GLY A 675 45.58 40.75 -14.22
C GLY A 675 44.65 41.88 -14.69
N GLY A 676 43.64 42.25 -13.90
CA GLY A 676 42.66 43.28 -14.28
C GLY A 676 41.72 42.86 -15.41
N GLU A 677 41.50 41.55 -15.59
CA GLU A 677 40.67 40.99 -16.66
C GLU A 677 39.20 40.85 -16.24
N CYS A 678 38.59 41.94 -15.75
CA CYS A 678 37.22 41.93 -15.20
C CYS A 678 36.20 41.38 -16.20
N SER A 679 36.36 41.75 -17.47
CA SER A 679 35.50 41.33 -18.58
C SER A 679 35.71 39.88 -19.04
N ALA A 680 36.69 39.15 -18.50
CA ALA A 680 36.80 37.72 -18.76
C ALA A 680 35.61 36.95 -18.18
N CYS A 681 35.09 37.41 -17.04
CA CYS A 681 33.96 36.77 -16.35
C CYS A 681 32.68 37.63 -16.38
N HIS A 682 32.81 38.96 -16.34
CA HIS A 682 31.67 39.89 -16.30
C HIS A 682 31.38 40.53 -17.67
N ASP A 683 30.12 40.86 -17.91
CA ASP A 683 29.70 41.72 -19.02
C ASP A 683 29.04 42.99 -18.47
N ALA A 684 29.77 44.11 -18.52
CA ALA A 684 29.33 45.39 -17.96
C ALA A 684 28.21 46.06 -18.78
N HIS A 685 27.78 45.48 -19.91
CA HIS A 685 26.61 45.96 -20.65
C HIS A 685 25.37 45.20 -20.20
N ALA A 686 25.33 43.91 -20.53
CA ALA A 686 24.26 43.01 -20.13
C ALA A 686 24.76 41.56 -20.16
N ALA A 687 24.32 40.76 -19.20
CA ALA A 687 24.77 39.39 -19.06
C ALA A 687 23.62 38.41 -18.85
N ARG A 688 23.95 37.12 -18.94
CA ARG A 688 23.00 36.02 -18.68
C ARG A 688 22.81 35.78 -17.19
N GLY A 689 23.90 35.83 -16.42
CA GLY A 689 23.91 35.54 -14.99
C GLY A 689 23.72 36.78 -14.13
N GLU A 690 23.29 36.55 -12.89
CA GLU A 690 23.30 37.56 -11.83
C GLU A 690 24.72 38.14 -11.63
N HIS A 691 24.80 39.34 -11.06
CA HIS A 691 26.07 40.09 -10.92
C HIS A 691 26.83 40.25 -12.24
N LEU A 692 26.10 40.28 -13.36
CA LEU A 692 26.65 40.48 -14.70
C LEU A 692 27.61 39.38 -15.16
N LEU A 693 27.44 38.14 -14.68
CA LEU A 693 28.27 37.01 -15.11
C LEU A 693 27.87 36.51 -16.51
N LYS A 694 28.86 36.33 -17.39
CA LYS A 694 28.65 35.88 -18.78
C LYS A 694 28.01 34.50 -18.88
N ALA A 695 28.35 33.59 -17.97
CA ALA A 695 28.01 32.17 -18.04
C ALA A 695 26.73 31.75 -17.28
N GLY A 696 25.84 32.68 -16.90
CA GLY A 696 24.55 32.34 -16.27
C GLY A 696 24.59 32.07 -14.75
N GLY A 697 25.78 32.00 -14.14
CA GLY A 697 25.96 31.86 -12.69
C GLY A 697 27.43 31.63 -12.30
N VAL A 698 27.74 31.64 -10.99
CA VAL A 698 29.11 31.54 -10.46
C VAL A 698 29.78 30.21 -10.87
N GLY A 699 29.11 29.07 -10.64
CA GLY A 699 29.66 27.76 -10.98
C GLY A 699 29.95 27.59 -12.48
N ALA A 700 29.04 28.05 -13.34
CA ALA A 700 29.23 28.02 -14.79
C ALA A 700 30.35 28.97 -15.26
N ALA A 701 30.51 30.13 -14.60
CA ALA A 701 31.60 31.07 -14.89
C ALA A 701 32.97 30.48 -14.52
N CYS A 702 33.05 29.77 -13.40
CA CYS A 702 34.26 29.05 -13.01
C CYS A 702 34.55 27.86 -13.94
N ALA A 703 33.53 27.06 -14.28
CA ALA A 703 33.66 25.87 -15.14
C ALA A 703 34.09 26.20 -16.58
N ALA A 704 33.87 27.43 -17.05
CA ALA A 704 34.34 27.88 -18.36
C ALA A 704 35.87 27.88 -18.49
N CYS A 705 36.61 27.95 -17.37
CA CYS A 705 38.07 27.93 -17.33
C CYS A 705 38.64 26.78 -16.49
N HIS A 706 37.91 26.31 -15.47
CA HIS A 706 38.31 25.21 -14.59
C HIS A 706 37.60 23.92 -14.98
N ASP A 707 38.36 22.93 -15.43
CA ASP A 707 37.84 21.62 -15.80
C ASP A 707 37.27 20.87 -14.58
N SER A 708 35.95 20.73 -14.54
CA SER A 708 35.24 20.02 -13.48
C SER A 708 35.47 18.51 -13.51
N GLY A 709 35.88 17.93 -14.65
CA GLY A 709 36.14 16.50 -14.79
C GLY A 709 37.42 16.02 -14.10
N THR A 710 38.42 16.90 -13.98
CA THR A 710 39.68 16.62 -13.27
C THR A 710 39.62 17.00 -11.79
N LEU A 711 38.83 18.02 -11.44
CA LEU A 711 38.65 18.47 -10.05
C LEU A 711 37.60 17.64 -9.28
N PHE A 712 36.62 17.04 -9.98
CA PHE A 712 35.49 16.34 -9.36
C PHE A 712 35.21 14.98 -10.06
N PRO A 713 36.07 13.96 -9.85
CA PRO A 713 35.99 12.68 -10.56
C PRO A 713 34.69 11.89 -10.33
N ARG A 714 33.91 12.23 -9.28
CA ARG A 714 32.60 11.65 -8.94
C ARG A 714 31.61 12.74 -8.51
N ALA A 715 30.81 13.24 -9.45
CA ALA A 715 29.82 14.29 -9.19
C ALA A 715 28.73 13.87 -8.17
N ASP A 716 28.46 12.57 -8.02
CA ASP A 716 27.52 11.99 -7.05
C ASP A 716 28.05 11.97 -5.61
N LEU A 717 29.37 11.99 -5.44
CA LEU A 717 30.05 11.97 -4.15
C LEU A 717 30.69 13.30 -3.78
N ALA A 718 30.63 14.31 -4.64
CA ALA A 718 31.17 15.63 -4.38
C ALA A 718 30.44 16.33 -3.22
N HIS A 719 31.18 17.16 -2.48
CA HIS A 719 30.61 17.95 -1.39
C HIS A 719 29.49 18.85 -1.92
N ARG A 720 28.37 18.96 -1.21
CA ARG A 720 27.13 19.57 -1.74
C ARG A 720 27.32 20.97 -2.38
N PRO A 721 27.94 21.97 -1.72
CA PRO A 721 28.27 23.26 -2.34
C PRO A 721 29.00 23.15 -3.70
N VAL A 722 29.88 22.17 -3.85
CA VAL A 722 30.64 21.94 -5.08
C VAL A 722 29.73 21.33 -6.15
N ARG A 723 28.97 20.29 -5.79
CA ARG A 723 27.99 19.65 -6.69
C ARG A 723 26.95 20.64 -7.20
N ASP A 724 26.49 21.53 -6.33
CA ASP A 724 25.45 22.51 -6.61
C ASP A 724 26.02 23.77 -7.33
N GLY A 725 27.34 23.83 -7.59
CA GLY A 725 28.01 24.94 -8.29
C GLY A 725 28.19 26.22 -7.47
N ASP A 726 27.98 26.16 -6.16
CA ASP A 726 28.14 27.26 -5.21
C ASP A 726 29.58 27.35 -4.68
N CYS A 727 30.51 27.61 -5.60
CA CYS A 727 31.94 27.75 -5.27
C CYS A 727 32.18 28.95 -4.34
N ALA A 728 31.34 29.99 -4.47
CA ALA A 728 31.45 31.23 -3.73
C ALA A 728 31.07 31.10 -2.26
N ALA A 729 30.40 30.03 -1.81
CA ALA A 729 30.16 29.81 -0.38
C ALA A 729 31.45 29.68 0.43
N CYS A 730 32.51 29.13 -0.19
CA CYS A 730 33.77 28.83 0.47
C CYS A 730 34.93 29.67 -0.05
N HIS A 731 34.93 29.95 -1.35
CA HIS A 731 35.98 30.68 -2.03
C HIS A 731 35.57 32.13 -2.31
N ASP A 732 36.55 33.03 -2.28
CA ASP A 732 36.42 34.39 -2.80
C ASP A 732 36.99 34.41 -4.23
N SER A 733 36.14 34.75 -5.20
CA SER A 733 36.50 34.75 -6.62
C SER A 733 37.43 35.89 -7.04
N HIS A 734 37.56 36.94 -6.22
CA HIS A 734 38.43 38.09 -6.49
C HIS A 734 39.78 37.96 -5.78
N GLY A 735 39.81 37.25 -4.65
CA GLY A 735 41.03 37.03 -3.88
C GLY A 735 40.76 37.04 -2.39
N SER A 736 41.61 36.37 -1.60
CA SER A 736 41.43 36.34 -0.15
C SER A 736 42.73 36.46 0.62
N ASP A 737 42.62 36.71 1.93
CA ASP A 737 43.78 36.71 2.83
C ASP A 737 44.21 35.31 3.27
N GLN A 738 43.46 34.28 2.86
CA GLN A 738 43.72 32.88 3.18
C GLN A 738 44.26 32.13 1.96
N PRO A 739 45.13 31.11 2.16
CA PRO A 739 45.56 30.25 1.06
C PRO A 739 44.39 29.56 0.36
N ALA A 740 44.55 29.27 -0.94
CA ALA A 740 43.51 28.67 -1.79
C ALA A 740 42.20 29.50 -1.86
N LEU A 741 42.30 30.82 -1.69
CA LEU A 741 41.21 31.79 -1.87
C LEU A 741 40.03 31.57 -0.91
N LEU A 742 40.26 30.97 0.27
CA LEU A 742 39.18 30.73 1.22
C LEU A 742 38.70 32.03 1.86
N ARG A 743 37.39 32.18 2.07
CA ARG A 743 36.80 33.36 2.71
C ARG A 743 37.18 33.52 4.19
N SER A 744 37.49 32.42 4.87
CA SER A 744 37.88 32.40 6.27
C SER A 744 38.82 31.22 6.55
N PRO A 745 39.47 31.15 7.73
CA PRO A 745 40.29 29.99 8.08
C PRO A 745 39.50 28.69 7.92
N ARG A 746 40.09 27.71 7.22
CA ARG A 746 39.42 26.47 6.79
C ARG A 746 38.55 25.81 7.86
N THR A 747 39.06 25.66 9.06
CA THR A 747 38.34 25.03 10.18
C THR A 747 37.11 25.83 10.61
N ALA A 748 37.21 27.17 10.64
CA ALA A 748 36.08 28.05 10.96
C ALA A 748 35.00 28.00 9.87
N LEU A 749 35.43 27.91 8.59
CA LEU A 749 34.53 27.73 7.46
C LEU A 749 33.76 26.41 7.53
N CYS A 750 34.44 25.31 7.87
CA CYS A 750 33.75 24.01 8.05
C CYS A 750 32.69 24.07 9.16
N TRP A 751 32.94 24.79 10.26
CA TRP A 751 32.00 24.89 11.38
C TRP A 751 30.74 25.71 11.08
N THR A 752 30.73 26.57 10.06
CA THR A 752 29.49 27.28 9.70
C THR A 752 28.39 26.32 9.25
N CYS A 753 28.77 25.15 8.74
CA CYS A 753 27.84 24.10 8.30
C CYS A 753 27.91 22.82 9.17
N HIS A 754 29.07 22.46 9.73
CA HIS A 754 29.26 21.24 10.55
C HIS A 754 29.21 21.52 12.06
N GLN A 755 28.13 22.16 12.53
CA GLN A 755 27.99 22.58 13.93
C GLN A 755 27.94 21.39 14.91
N ASP A 756 27.40 20.24 14.48
CA ASP A 756 27.38 19.02 15.31
C ASP A 756 28.79 18.48 15.60
N LEU A 757 29.68 18.53 14.60
CA LEU A 757 31.09 18.16 14.77
C LEU A 757 31.83 19.20 15.61
N GLN A 758 31.48 20.48 15.48
CA GLN A 758 32.03 21.52 16.37
C GLN A 758 31.67 21.23 17.84
N ALA A 759 30.44 20.80 18.13
CA ALA A 759 30.01 20.42 19.47
C ALA A 759 30.78 19.19 20.00
N ALA A 760 31.13 18.23 19.13
CA ALA A 760 31.92 17.05 19.49
C ALA A 760 33.35 17.36 19.99
N GLN A 761 33.86 18.58 19.79
CA GLN A 761 35.12 19.02 20.42
C GLN A 761 35.06 19.07 21.95
N SER A 762 33.87 19.09 22.54
CA SER A 762 33.69 19.04 24.00
C SER A 762 33.87 17.63 24.58
N LEU A 763 33.86 16.57 23.76
CA LEU A 763 33.96 15.19 24.23
C LEU A 763 35.35 14.88 24.82
N PRO A 764 35.42 13.99 25.84
CA PRO A 764 36.62 13.80 26.65
C PRO A 764 37.75 13.07 25.91
N ARG A 765 37.44 12.22 24.93
CA ARG A 765 38.45 11.53 24.10
C ARG A 765 38.31 12.03 22.68
N ARG A 766 39.36 12.65 22.17
CA ARG A 766 39.39 13.21 20.82
C ARG A 766 40.60 12.71 20.09
N HIS A 767 40.42 12.39 18.82
CA HIS A 767 41.52 12.09 17.95
C HIS A 767 42.31 13.38 17.69
N LYS A 768 43.64 13.31 17.76
CA LYS A 768 44.50 14.50 17.71
C LYS A 768 44.29 15.35 16.44
N PRO A 769 44.24 14.79 15.21
CA PRO A 769 43.97 15.58 14.01
C PRO A 769 42.63 16.34 14.06
N PHE A 770 41.60 15.74 14.65
CA PHE A 770 40.30 16.38 14.84
C PHE A 770 40.35 17.47 15.91
N ALA A 771 41.00 17.21 17.05
CA ALA A 771 41.20 18.20 18.11
C ALA A 771 42.00 19.42 17.64
N ASP A 772 42.94 19.22 16.71
CA ASP A 772 43.74 20.28 16.11
C ASP A 772 43.02 21.00 14.95
N GLY A 773 41.83 20.55 14.54
CA GLY A 773 41.03 21.16 13.48
C GLY A 773 41.50 20.86 12.05
N ASN A 774 42.33 19.84 11.87
CA ASN A 774 42.99 19.49 10.61
C ASN A 774 42.13 18.54 9.74
N CYS A 775 40.89 18.95 9.45
CA CYS A 775 39.90 18.13 8.74
C CYS A 775 40.39 17.63 7.36
N ALA A 776 41.16 18.48 6.66
CA ALA A 776 41.67 18.21 5.31
C ALA A 776 42.75 17.11 5.24
N THR A 777 43.24 16.64 6.40
CA THR A 777 44.16 15.49 6.46
C THR A 777 43.44 14.20 6.09
N CYS A 778 42.15 14.12 6.43
CA CYS A 778 41.33 12.94 6.19
C CYS A 778 40.29 13.20 5.11
N HIS A 779 39.73 14.41 5.03
CA HIS A 779 38.66 14.75 4.10
C HIS A 779 39.10 15.65 2.93
N ASP A 780 38.54 15.42 1.76
CA ASP A 780 38.66 16.31 0.61
C ASP A 780 37.33 17.03 0.36
N ALA A 781 37.29 18.33 0.62
CA ALA A 781 36.08 19.13 0.47
C ALA A 781 35.69 19.38 -0.99
N HIS A 782 36.56 19.08 -1.96
CA HIS A 782 36.27 19.21 -3.39
C HIS A 782 35.58 17.96 -3.93
N GLY A 783 35.92 16.78 -3.43
CA GLY A 783 35.30 15.52 -3.85
C GLY A 783 36.31 14.40 -4.00
N THR A 784 35.95 13.18 -3.61
CA THR A 784 36.75 11.96 -3.84
C THR A 784 35.87 10.84 -4.36
N ASP A 785 36.48 9.72 -4.73
CA ASP A 785 35.79 8.46 -5.01
C ASP A 785 35.46 7.66 -3.73
N GLN A 786 35.78 8.19 -2.54
CA GLN A 786 35.53 7.54 -1.26
C GLN A 786 34.29 8.13 -0.57
N ALA A 787 33.53 7.28 0.12
CA ALA A 787 32.39 7.71 0.91
C ALA A 787 32.78 8.72 1.98
N VAL A 788 31.86 9.63 2.33
CA VAL A 788 32.07 10.75 3.27
C VAL A 788 33.32 11.59 2.98
N LEU A 789 33.70 11.67 1.70
CA LEU A 789 34.78 12.52 1.19
C LEU A 789 36.16 12.19 1.76
N LEU A 790 36.44 10.93 2.07
CA LEU A 790 37.77 10.56 2.56
C LEU A 790 38.82 10.65 1.45
N SER A 791 39.97 11.21 1.77
CA SER A 791 41.10 11.33 0.82
C SER A 791 41.65 9.97 0.37
N LYS A 792 41.43 8.90 1.15
CA LYS A 792 41.80 7.50 0.85
C LYS A 792 40.84 6.53 1.54
N ALA A 793 40.82 5.28 1.10
CA ALA A 793 40.11 4.20 1.79
C ALA A 793 40.59 4.04 3.25
N VAL A 794 39.68 3.68 4.16
CA VAL A 794 39.88 3.74 5.62
C VAL A 794 41.18 3.08 6.13
N PRO A 795 41.54 1.82 5.78
CA PRO A 795 42.78 1.21 6.28
C PRO A 795 44.02 1.96 5.78
N ALA A 796 44.04 2.31 4.49
CA ALA A 796 45.15 3.03 3.86
C ALA A 796 45.28 4.47 4.36
N LEU A 797 44.17 5.12 4.69
CA LEU A 797 44.14 6.45 5.30
C LEU A 797 44.73 6.40 6.71
N CYS A 798 44.25 5.52 7.57
CA CYS A 798 44.74 5.39 8.94
C CYS A 798 46.22 4.95 8.98
N ALA A 799 46.65 4.09 8.06
CA ALA A 799 48.04 3.65 7.92
C ALA A 799 49.03 4.79 7.60
N THR A 800 48.56 5.95 7.13
CA THR A 800 49.43 7.13 6.93
C THR A 800 50.00 7.69 8.23
N CYS A 801 49.34 7.43 9.36
CA CYS A 801 49.71 7.92 10.68
C CYS A 801 49.89 6.79 11.71
N HIS A 802 49.22 5.66 11.53
CA HIS A 802 49.25 4.52 12.45
C HIS A 802 50.02 3.34 11.84
N ASP A 803 51.01 2.82 12.57
CA ASP A 803 51.64 1.55 12.21
C ASP A 803 50.72 0.38 12.60
N LEU A 804 50.00 -0.14 11.60
CA LEU A 804 49.03 -1.23 11.76
C LEU A 804 49.68 -2.56 12.17
N ALA A 805 50.97 -2.75 11.89
CA ALA A 805 51.71 -3.95 12.29
C ALA A 805 52.31 -3.84 13.71
N SER A 806 52.25 -2.65 14.33
CA SER A 806 52.85 -2.44 15.64
C SER A 806 52.16 -3.24 16.73
N ALA A 807 52.96 -3.86 17.62
CA ALA A 807 52.44 -4.57 18.79
C ALA A 807 51.63 -3.65 19.74
N ALA A 808 51.88 -2.33 19.69
CA ALA A 808 51.14 -1.32 20.44
C ALA A 808 49.68 -1.21 19.96
N LEU A 809 49.41 -1.44 18.67
CA LEU A 809 48.07 -1.47 18.10
C LEU A 809 47.49 -2.89 18.07
N ALA A 810 48.27 -3.91 17.72
CA ALA A 810 47.79 -5.30 17.61
C ALA A 810 47.33 -5.90 18.96
N LYS A 811 48.00 -5.56 20.07
CA LYS A 811 47.69 -6.12 21.40
C LYS A 811 46.33 -5.67 21.95
N PRO A 812 45.96 -4.37 21.92
CA PRO A 812 44.60 -3.93 22.25
C PRO A 812 43.50 -4.50 21.34
N HIS A 813 43.81 -4.77 20.07
CA HIS A 813 42.88 -5.33 19.08
C HIS A 813 42.89 -6.87 19.05
N LEU A 814 43.50 -7.52 20.04
CA LEU A 814 43.45 -8.97 20.26
C LEU A 814 43.91 -9.82 19.05
N GLY A 815 44.82 -9.29 18.23
CA GLY A 815 45.30 -9.99 17.02
C GLY A 815 44.34 -9.96 15.83
N PHE A 816 43.35 -9.06 15.83
CA PHE A 816 42.51 -8.77 14.67
C PHE A 816 43.36 -8.25 13.49
N ASP A 817 43.00 -8.65 12.27
CA ASP A 817 43.68 -8.19 11.06
C ASP A 817 43.31 -6.72 10.78
N LEU A 818 44.22 -5.81 11.16
CA LEU A 818 44.03 -4.37 11.01
C LEU A 818 44.23 -3.87 9.58
N GLU A 819 44.87 -4.66 8.70
CA GLU A 819 45.12 -4.24 7.31
C GLU A 819 43.86 -4.39 6.43
N ALA A 820 43.00 -5.35 6.75
CA ALA A 820 41.70 -5.57 6.10
C ALA A 820 40.51 -4.95 6.86
N ALA A 821 40.75 -4.30 8.00
CA ALA A 821 39.71 -3.80 8.90
C ALA A 821 39.06 -2.48 8.45
N ASP A 822 37.74 -2.41 8.48
CA ASP A 822 37.05 -1.10 8.53
C ASP A 822 37.15 -0.52 9.96
N CYS A 823 38.18 0.28 10.22
CA CYS A 823 38.42 0.88 11.53
C CYS A 823 37.22 1.73 12.02
N MET A 824 36.48 2.35 11.09
CA MET A 824 35.36 3.23 11.40
C MET A 824 34.09 2.45 11.79
N ALA A 825 34.04 1.14 11.55
CA ALA A 825 32.94 0.29 12.01
C ALA A 825 32.88 0.21 13.55
N CYS A 826 34.00 0.42 14.24
CA CYS A 826 34.10 0.34 15.69
C CYS A 826 34.55 1.64 16.34
N HIS A 827 35.31 2.48 15.64
CA HIS A 827 35.87 3.73 16.16
C HIS A 827 35.19 4.97 15.57
N ASP A 828 35.01 5.99 16.41
CA ASP A 828 34.76 7.35 15.98
C ASP A 828 36.11 8.09 15.83
N PRO A 829 36.59 8.34 14.60
CA PRO A 829 37.89 8.95 14.36
C PRO A 829 37.92 10.45 14.70
N HIS A 830 36.81 11.05 15.12
CA HIS A 830 36.74 12.43 15.60
C HIS A 830 36.86 12.46 17.12
N ALA A 831 35.84 11.95 17.80
CA ALA A 831 35.74 12.03 19.24
C ALA A 831 34.74 11.02 19.82
N SER A 832 34.99 10.57 21.04
CA SER A 832 34.12 9.64 21.75
C SER A 832 34.16 9.88 23.26
N THR A 833 33.15 9.35 23.94
CA THR A 833 33.13 9.20 25.39
C THR A 833 33.91 7.96 25.86
N GLN A 834 34.15 6.98 24.98
CA GLN A 834 34.78 5.71 25.30
C GLN A 834 36.29 5.71 25.10
N ALA A 835 36.99 4.86 25.84
CA ALA A 835 38.44 4.68 25.71
C ALA A 835 38.81 4.13 24.32
N GLY A 836 39.95 4.55 23.79
CA GLY A 836 40.40 4.10 22.47
C GLY A 836 39.54 4.62 21.31
N LEU A 837 38.68 5.63 21.53
CA LEU A 837 37.79 6.19 20.52
C LEU A 837 36.76 5.21 19.95
N THR A 838 36.42 4.12 20.66
CA THR A 838 35.31 3.26 20.21
C THR A 838 34.00 4.04 20.23
N HIS A 839 33.03 3.68 19.40
CA HIS A 839 31.72 4.34 19.40
C HIS A 839 31.05 4.35 20.79
N GLY A 840 30.21 5.34 21.04
CA GLY A 840 29.62 5.63 22.37
C GLY A 840 28.77 4.50 22.95
N HIS A 841 28.10 3.72 22.09
CA HIS A 841 27.23 2.61 22.49
C HIS A 841 27.91 1.28 22.18
N VAL A 842 28.29 0.56 23.23
CA VAL A 842 28.95 -0.75 23.13
C VAL A 842 28.05 -1.85 23.67
N HIS A 843 28.02 -2.98 22.98
CA HIS A 843 27.24 -4.14 23.38
C HIS A 843 27.84 -4.78 24.65
N PRO A 844 27.04 -5.13 25.68
CA PRO A 844 27.58 -5.55 26.98
C PRO A 844 28.57 -6.73 26.97
N PRO A 845 28.39 -7.82 26.17
CA PRO A 845 29.39 -8.87 26.03
C PRO A 845 30.74 -8.36 25.51
N TYR A 846 30.72 -7.44 24.55
CA TYR A 846 31.92 -6.79 24.01
C TYR A 846 32.60 -5.90 25.06
N ALA A 847 31.82 -5.08 25.76
CA ALA A 847 32.32 -4.23 26.84
C ALA A 847 32.99 -5.03 27.98
N LYS A 848 32.47 -6.23 28.27
CA LYS A 848 33.00 -7.16 29.28
C LYS A 848 34.11 -8.08 28.77
N ARG A 849 34.47 -8.02 27.48
CA ARG A 849 35.41 -8.93 26.80
C ARG A 849 35.02 -10.41 26.90
N ASP A 850 33.71 -10.71 26.95
CA ASP A 850 33.19 -12.07 26.96
C ASP A 850 33.01 -12.60 25.53
N CYS A 851 34.09 -12.59 24.75
CA CYS A 851 34.05 -12.92 23.32
C CYS A 851 33.59 -14.35 23.06
N LYS A 852 33.88 -15.27 24.00
CA LYS A 852 33.49 -16.69 23.94
C LYS A 852 31.97 -16.93 24.00
N ALA A 853 31.18 -15.91 24.35
CA ALA A 853 29.73 -16.00 24.32
C ALA A 853 29.18 -16.06 22.88
N CYS A 854 29.93 -15.53 21.91
CA CYS A 854 29.53 -15.49 20.50
C CYS A 854 30.56 -16.09 19.55
N HIS A 855 31.86 -16.06 19.90
CA HIS A 855 32.95 -16.58 19.08
C HIS A 855 33.52 -17.88 19.64
N ASP A 856 33.92 -18.79 18.76
CA ASP A 856 34.71 -19.97 19.11
C ASP A 856 36.19 -19.63 19.31
N ALA A 857 36.99 -20.63 19.69
CA ALA A 857 38.43 -20.46 19.92
C ALA A 857 39.22 -20.10 18.65
N GLY A 858 38.64 -20.24 17.46
CA GLY A 858 39.20 -19.83 16.18
C GLY A 858 38.69 -18.47 15.69
N GLY A 859 37.90 -17.75 16.49
CA GLY A 859 37.32 -16.45 16.14
C GLY A 859 36.07 -16.51 15.25
N LYS A 860 35.58 -17.70 14.89
CA LYS A 860 34.34 -17.86 14.11
C LYS A 860 33.13 -17.73 15.03
N VAL A 861 32.04 -17.19 14.52
CA VAL A 861 30.77 -17.14 15.25
C VAL A 861 30.30 -18.57 15.54
N GLN A 862 29.91 -18.86 16.78
CA GLN A 862 29.48 -20.19 17.21
C GLN A 862 28.30 -20.68 16.34
N ALA A 863 28.39 -21.89 15.78
CA ALA A 863 27.55 -22.34 14.66
C ALA A 863 26.08 -22.60 15.01
N GLY A 864 25.17 -22.06 14.20
CA GLY A 864 23.72 -22.29 14.22
C GLY A 864 22.94 -21.00 13.94
N ALA A 865 22.75 -20.65 12.66
CA ALA A 865 22.00 -19.49 12.11
C ALA A 865 21.95 -18.26 13.03
N GLU A 866 22.75 -17.23 12.73
CA GLU A 866 23.08 -16.06 13.57
C GLU A 866 21.89 -15.48 14.38
N GLN A 867 20.66 -15.53 13.84
CA GLN A 867 19.43 -15.18 14.54
C GLN A 867 19.18 -15.98 15.84
N ARG A 868 19.40 -17.31 15.85
CA ARG A 868 19.20 -18.16 17.05
C ARG A 868 20.17 -17.81 18.18
N LEU A 869 21.41 -17.47 17.84
CA LEU A 869 22.43 -17.06 18.82
C LEU A 869 22.01 -15.74 19.50
N CYS A 870 21.57 -14.76 18.73
CA CYS A 870 21.07 -13.49 19.27
C CYS A 870 19.81 -13.69 20.13
N LEU A 871 18.83 -14.47 19.64
CA LEU A 871 17.56 -14.69 20.33
C LEU A 871 17.70 -15.52 21.62
N ALA A 872 18.76 -16.31 21.78
CA ALA A 872 19.05 -17.00 23.04
C ALA A 872 19.33 -16.02 24.20
N CYS A 873 19.92 -14.86 23.91
CA CYS A 873 20.14 -13.79 24.89
C CYS A 873 19.04 -12.71 24.88
N HIS A 874 18.21 -12.67 23.84
CA HIS A 874 17.07 -11.75 23.70
C HIS A 874 15.72 -12.50 23.66
N PRO A 875 15.33 -13.22 24.73
CA PRO A 875 14.14 -14.08 24.73
C PRO A 875 12.82 -13.30 24.57
N GLY A 876 12.76 -12.04 25.03
CA GLY A 876 11.58 -11.19 24.83
C GLY A 876 11.32 -10.91 23.33
N LEU A 877 12.39 -10.62 22.57
CA LEU A 877 12.30 -10.47 21.13
C LEU A 877 11.97 -11.79 20.44
N ALA A 878 12.46 -12.92 20.97
CA ALA A 878 12.15 -14.24 20.41
C ALA A 878 10.65 -14.56 20.48
N GLU A 879 9.94 -14.11 21.53
CA GLU A 879 8.48 -14.25 21.62
C GLU A 879 7.75 -13.29 20.66
N GLU A 880 8.22 -12.05 20.51
CA GLU A 880 7.62 -11.06 19.60
C GLU A 880 7.71 -11.47 18.12
N LEU A 881 8.73 -12.25 17.74
CA LEU A 881 8.94 -12.71 16.37
C LEU A 881 8.24 -14.04 16.03
N LYS A 882 7.49 -14.67 16.96
CA LYS A 882 6.75 -15.91 16.68
C LYS A 882 5.48 -15.63 15.87
N GLY A 883 5.31 -16.36 14.77
CA GLY A 883 4.07 -16.34 13.98
C GLY A 883 3.86 -15.08 13.12
N VAL A 884 4.87 -14.20 13.03
CA VAL A 884 4.84 -12.99 12.20
C VAL A 884 5.78 -13.14 10.99
N THR A 885 5.40 -12.56 9.86
CA THR A 885 6.26 -12.54 8.66
C THR A 885 7.42 -11.59 8.90
N LEU A 886 8.66 -12.08 8.83
CA LEU A 886 9.85 -11.26 9.01
C LEU A 886 10.18 -10.47 7.74
N HIS A 887 10.74 -9.28 7.90
CA HIS A 887 11.29 -8.51 6.79
C HIS A 887 12.39 -9.33 6.08
N ALA A 888 12.40 -9.37 4.74
CA ALA A 888 13.30 -10.24 3.96
C ALA A 888 14.80 -10.15 4.35
N PRO A 889 15.38 -8.99 4.72
CA PRO A 889 16.76 -8.93 5.21
C PRO A 889 17.02 -9.75 6.50
N LEU A 890 15.98 -10.02 7.29
CA LEU A 890 16.07 -10.76 8.56
C LEU A 890 15.97 -12.28 8.39
N THR A 891 15.67 -12.77 7.19
CA THR A 891 15.63 -14.20 6.86
C THR A 891 16.86 -14.67 6.08
N GLY A 892 17.77 -13.76 5.73
CA GLY A 892 19.05 -14.04 5.07
C GLY A 892 20.12 -14.60 6.02
N GLU A 893 21.29 -14.96 5.47
CA GLU A 893 22.37 -15.63 6.22
C GLU A 893 22.89 -14.81 7.41
N ARG A 894 22.93 -13.48 7.30
CA ARG A 894 23.39 -12.58 8.37
C ARG A 894 22.27 -12.07 9.27
N ALA A 895 21.01 -12.33 8.91
CA ALA A 895 19.78 -11.98 9.64
C ALA A 895 19.83 -10.63 10.39
N CYS A 896 19.93 -10.66 11.72
CA CYS A 896 19.97 -9.46 12.57
C CYS A 896 21.15 -8.53 12.26
N LEU A 897 22.27 -9.07 11.77
CA LEU A 897 23.51 -8.34 11.49
C LEU A 897 23.47 -7.55 10.17
N GLU A 898 22.42 -7.71 9.36
CA GLU A 898 22.18 -6.84 8.20
C GLU A 898 21.87 -5.39 8.64
N CYS A 899 21.26 -5.25 9.83
CA CYS A 899 20.83 -3.97 10.38
C CYS A 899 21.55 -3.61 11.68
N HIS A 900 21.99 -4.57 12.50
CA HIS A 900 22.64 -4.32 13.78
C HIS A 900 24.14 -4.66 13.78
N THR A 901 24.89 -4.01 14.66
CA THR A 901 26.29 -4.30 14.96
C THR A 901 26.40 -4.81 16.40
N PRO A 902 26.97 -6.01 16.65
CA PRO A 902 26.96 -6.64 17.96
C PRO A 902 28.12 -6.20 18.86
N HIS A 903 28.93 -5.22 18.43
CA HIS A 903 30.12 -4.76 19.14
C HIS A 903 29.99 -3.32 19.63
N ALA A 904 29.97 -2.37 18.70
CA ALA A 904 29.93 -0.95 18.99
C ALA A 904 29.15 -0.22 17.89
N SER A 905 28.48 0.87 18.26
CA SER A 905 27.62 1.65 17.38
C SER A 905 27.58 3.12 17.78
N PRO A 906 27.44 4.03 16.79
CA PRO A 906 27.21 5.45 17.05
C PRO A 906 25.80 5.73 17.62
N VAL A 907 24.88 4.75 17.66
CA VAL A 907 23.50 4.92 18.14
C VAL A 907 23.11 3.86 19.17
N SER A 908 22.18 4.21 20.07
CA SER A 908 21.80 3.39 21.23
C SER A 908 21.21 2.01 20.89
N SER A 909 20.54 1.86 19.74
CA SER A 909 19.98 0.60 19.25
C SER A 909 21.00 -0.33 18.58
N LEU A 910 22.29 -0.04 18.70
CA LEU A 910 23.37 -0.82 18.07
C LEU A 910 23.23 -0.96 16.55
N LEU A 911 22.82 0.11 15.86
CA LEU A 911 22.78 0.15 14.40
C LEU A 911 24.13 0.68 13.86
N PRO A 912 24.64 0.22 12.72
CA PRO A 912 25.93 0.68 12.21
C PRO A 912 25.91 2.17 11.81
N ARG A 913 24.73 2.76 11.59
CA ARG A 913 24.50 4.17 11.22
C ARG A 913 23.15 4.65 11.79
N SER A 914 22.79 5.91 11.55
CA SER A 914 21.45 6.42 11.91
C SER A 914 20.33 5.59 11.28
N GLN A 915 19.14 5.57 11.91
CA GLN A 915 18.00 4.76 11.42
C GLN A 915 17.68 5.06 9.95
N THR A 916 17.65 6.33 9.55
CA THR A 916 17.43 6.72 8.14
C THR A 916 18.51 6.22 7.20
N ALA A 917 19.77 6.19 7.64
CA ALA A 917 20.88 5.71 6.82
C ALA A 917 20.88 4.17 6.69
N VAL A 918 20.43 3.45 7.71
CA VAL A 918 20.29 1.98 7.65
C VAL A 918 19.08 1.59 6.81
N CYS A 919 17.90 2.14 7.11
CA CYS A 919 16.66 1.85 6.39
C CYS A 919 16.69 2.38 4.95
N GLY A 920 17.27 3.56 4.73
CA GLY A 920 17.33 4.22 3.42
C GLY A 920 18.22 3.53 2.39
N ARG A 921 19.03 2.52 2.78
CA ARG A 921 19.72 1.67 1.80
C ARG A 921 18.77 0.78 1.01
N CYS A 922 17.68 0.34 1.64
CA CYS A 922 16.64 -0.47 1.00
C CYS A 922 15.41 0.38 0.67
N HIS A 923 15.12 1.42 1.45
CA HIS A 923 14.02 2.36 1.24
C HIS A 923 14.53 3.72 0.72
N ALA A 924 15.33 3.70 -0.34
CA ALA A 924 16.02 4.87 -0.88
C ALA A 924 15.05 5.98 -1.31
N GLU A 925 13.97 5.62 -2.01
CA GLU A 925 12.95 6.57 -2.45
C GLU A 925 12.27 7.28 -1.27
N GLN A 926 11.91 6.53 -0.22
CA GLN A 926 11.26 7.10 0.97
C GLN A 926 12.21 7.96 1.78
N ALA A 927 13.48 7.54 1.89
CA ALA A 927 14.51 8.33 2.53
C ALA A 927 14.81 9.64 1.78
N GLU A 928 14.65 9.66 0.45
CA GLU A 928 14.84 10.87 -0.35
C GLU A 928 13.62 11.78 -0.30
N ARG A 929 12.39 11.22 -0.36
CA ARG A 929 11.14 11.96 -0.16
C ARG A 929 11.13 12.75 1.15
N MET A 930 11.49 12.11 2.26
CA MET A 930 11.62 12.77 3.57
C MET A 930 12.62 13.93 3.58
N LYS A 931 13.61 13.93 2.68
CA LYS A 931 14.61 14.99 2.57
C LYS A 931 14.23 16.07 1.57
N SER A 932 13.50 15.75 0.51
CA SER A 932 13.19 16.67 -0.59
C SER A 932 11.87 17.41 -0.39
N SER A 933 10.95 16.88 0.43
CA SER A 933 9.62 17.47 0.57
C SER A 933 9.58 18.87 1.19
N SER A 934 8.77 19.74 0.59
CA SER A 934 8.51 21.11 1.04
C SER A 934 7.82 21.17 2.41
N HIS A 935 6.90 20.24 2.67
CA HIS A 935 6.20 20.09 3.95
C HIS A 935 6.55 18.75 4.58
N ARG A 936 7.08 18.78 5.80
CA ARG A 936 7.60 17.60 6.50
C ARG A 936 6.85 17.38 7.79
N HIS A 937 6.65 16.11 8.15
CA HIS A 937 6.14 15.78 9.47
C HIS A 937 7.20 16.20 10.52
N PRO A 938 6.84 16.99 11.57
CA PRO A 938 7.80 17.46 12.57
C PRO A 938 8.43 16.29 13.34
N ASP A 939 9.74 16.35 13.58
CA ASP A 939 10.50 15.37 14.34
C ASP A 939 11.56 16.08 15.20
N PRO A 940 11.33 16.21 16.52
CA PRO A 940 12.22 16.96 17.40
C PRO A 940 13.53 16.22 17.78
N GLU A 941 13.70 14.94 17.45
CA GLU A 941 14.87 14.13 17.89
C GLU A 941 15.63 13.43 16.75
N GLY A 942 15.23 13.66 15.49
CA GLY A 942 16.01 13.17 14.35
C GLY A 942 15.74 11.71 13.98
N ARG A 943 14.65 11.51 13.25
CA ARG A 943 14.31 10.40 12.35
C ARG A 943 14.31 9.01 13.00
N GLN A 944 13.49 8.85 14.04
CA GLN A 944 13.20 7.53 14.63
C GLN A 944 12.08 6.82 13.86
N CYS A 945 12.41 6.22 12.70
CA CYS A 945 11.49 5.43 11.88
C CYS A 945 10.77 4.34 12.68
N THR A 946 11.43 3.79 13.70
CA THR A 946 10.92 2.70 14.54
C THR A 946 9.77 3.08 15.49
N MET A 947 9.46 4.38 15.62
CA MET A 947 8.30 4.85 16.41
C MET A 947 6.98 4.48 15.75
N CYS A 948 6.95 4.59 14.42
CA CYS A 948 5.77 4.33 13.60
C CYS A 948 5.86 2.97 12.89
N HIS A 949 7.06 2.51 12.54
CA HIS A 949 7.30 1.26 11.83
C HIS A 949 7.88 0.19 12.76
N ASN A 950 7.41 -1.05 12.65
CA ASN A 950 8.13 -2.18 13.23
C ASN A 950 9.13 -2.71 12.19
N PRO A 951 10.45 -2.50 12.37
CA PRO A 951 11.44 -2.88 11.36
C PRO A 951 11.66 -4.39 11.26
N HIS A 952 11.15 -5.18 12.22
CA HIS A 952 11.34 -6.62 12.29
C HIS A 952 10.27 -7.44 11.56
N VAL A 953 9.12 -6.82 11.25
CA VAL A 953 7.95 -7.47 10.67
C VAL A 953 7.71 -6.93 9.26
N ALA A 954 7.62 -7.81 8.27
CA ALA A 954 7.07 -7.46 6.96
C ALA A 954 5.55 -7.39 7.07
N ALA A 955 4.97 -6.24 6.75
CA ALA A 955 3.54 -6.17 6.49
C ALA A 955 3.20 -7.15 5.36
N ALA A 956 2.13 -7.92 5.52
CA ALA A 956 1.64 -8.81 4.48
C ALA A 956 1.40 -7.98 3.20
N ALA A 957 1.96 -8.43 2.09
CA ALA A 957 1.73 -7.85 0.77
C ALA A 957 0.27 -8.11 0.32
N SER A 958 -0.68 -7.39 0.93
CA SER A 958 -2.08 -7.29 0.50
C SER A 958 -2.86 -6.38 1.46
N GLY A 959 -3.02 -5.10 1.10
CA GLY A 959 -4.17 -4.24 1.44
C GLY A 959 -4.74 -4.22 2.87
N SER A 960 -4.01 -4.70 3.87
CA SER A 960 -4.45 -4.75 5.26
C SER A 960 -3.43 -3.99 6.09
N ALA A 961 -3.88 -2.87 6.65
CA ALA A 961 -3.19 -2.25 7.76
C ALA A 961 -2.96 -3.32 8.84
N PRO A 962 -1.83 -3.29 9.56
CA PRO A 962 -1.60 -4.24 10.65
C PRO A 962 -2.79 -4.18 11.62
N ALA A 963 -3.32 -5.34 12.02
CA ALA A 963 -4.38 -5.41 13.01
C ALA A 963 -3.91 -4.74 14.31
N GLY A 964 -4.41 -3.53 14.59
CA GLY A 964 -4.02 -2.69 15.72
C GLY A 964 -4.41 -1.22 15.51
N PRO A 965 -4.37 -0.38 16.56
CA PRO A 965 -4.61 1.05 16.42
C PRO A 965 -3.55 1.68 15.50
N ASP A 966 -3.99 2.56 14.60
CA ASP A 966 -3.12 3.29 13.66
C ASP A 966 -1.91 3.87 14.41
N PRO A 967 -0.66 3.60 13.98
CA PRO A 967 0.55 4.08 14.65
C PRO A 967 0.58 5.61 14.80
N CYS A 968 -0.15 6.35 13.97
CA CYS A 968 -0.29 7.79 14.08
C CYS A 968 -0.96 8.20 15.40
N LEU A 969 -1.86 7.38 15.94
CA LEU A 969 -2.61 7.64 17.17
C LEU A 969 -1.76 7.55 18.44
N ARG A 970 -0.50 7.06 18.34
CA ARG A 970 0.46 7.06 19.45
C ARG A 970 0.93 8.45 19.82
N CYS A 971 0.88 9.39 18.87
CA CYS A 971 1.32 10.77 19.06
C CYS A 971 0.23 11.79 18.71
N HIS A 972 -0.77 11.44 17.90
CA HIS A 972 -1.86 12.32 17.49
C HIS A 972 -3.21 11.87 18.07
N THR A 973 -3.84 12.71 18.89
CA THR A 973 -5.19 12.49 19.44
C THR A 973 -6.26 12.98 18.46
N TRP A 974 -6.34 12.37 17.26
CA TRP A 974 -7.10 12.92 16.12
C TRP A 974 -8.56 12.45 15.99
N GLN A 975 -8.98 11.47 16.80
CA GLN A 975 -10.37 10.96 16.82
C GLN A 975 -11.43 12.01 17.21
N GLU A 976 -11.00 13.22 17.62
CA GLU A 976 -11.89 14.32 18.00
C GLU A 976 -12.06 15.41 16.92
N HIS A 977 -11.38 15.33 15.76
CA HIS A 977 -11.22 16.49 14.85
C HIS A 977 -11.51 16.24 13.34
N THR A 978 -12.07 15.08 12.95
CA THR A 978 -12.37 14.78 11.54
C THR A 978 -13.75 14.14 11.34
N ASP A 979 -14.50 14.65 10.36
CA ASP A 979 -15.80 14.14 9.94
C ASP A 979 -15.70 13.01 8.88
N HIS A 980 -14.49 12.65 8.43
CA HIS A 980 -14.27 11.54 7.49
C HIS A 980 -14.00 10.23 8.25
N PRO A 981 -14.75 9.13 8.00
CA PRO A 981 -14.59 7.90 8.77
C PRO A 981 -13.27 7.21 8.41
N LEU A 982 -12.56 6.72 9.44
CA LEU A 982 -11.25 6.05 9.38
C LEU A 982 -11.31 4.72 10.14
N GLY A 983 -10.54 3.72 9.72
CA GLY A 983 -10.39 2.41 10.37
C GLY A 983 -11.45 1.37 9.97
N ALA A 984 -11.63 0.38 10.86
CA ALA A 984 -12.39 -0.84 10.58
C ALA A 984 -13.78 -0.61 9.99
N GLY A 985 -14.01 -1.13 8.79
CA GLY A 985 -15.30 -1.02 8.07
C GLY A 985 -15.42 0.19 7.14
N THR A 986 -14.37 0.97 6.92
CA THR A 986 -14.34 2.09 5.96
C THR A 986 -13.42 1.75 4.80
N THR A 987 -13.90 1.61 3.57
CA THR A 987 -13.07 1.17 2.44
C THR A 987 -12.50 2.37 1.66
N ASP A 988 -11.18 2.41 1.47
CA ASP A 988 -10.51 3.37 0.57
C ASP A 988 -10.79 2.96 -0.89
N PRO A 989 -11.59 3.73 -1.65
CA PRO A 989 -12.01 3.35 -3.00
C PRO A 989 -10.91 3.53 -4.05
N VAL A 990 -9.81 4.22 -3.71
CA VAL A 990 -8.68 4.47 -4.63
C VAL A 990 -7.55 3.48 -4.37
N ARG A 991 -7.28 3.15 -3.11
CA ARG A 991 -6.11 2.34 -2.71
C ARG A 991 -6.46 0.93 -2.24
N GLY A 992 -7.73 0.67 -1.94
CA GLY A 992 -8.19 -0.59 -1.33
C GLY A 992 -7.75 -0.72 0.14
N GLY A 993 -8.52 -1.47 0.94
CA GLY A 993 -8.30 -1.58 2.38
C GLY A 993 -9.01 -0.50 3.19
N GLU A 994 -8.66 -0.36 4.47
CA GLU A 994 -9.30 0.59 5.38
C GLU A 994 -8.83 2.04 5.13
N ILE A 995 -9.72 3.03 5.22
CA ILE A 995 -9.30 4.44 5.16
C ILE A 995 -8.54 4.74 6.46
N VAL A 996 -7.26 5.08 6.35
CA VAL A 996 -6.38 5.37 7.49
C VAL A 996 -5.83 6.79 7.39
N CYS A 997 -5.14 7.30 8.41
CA CYS A 997 -4.55 8.65 8.34
C CYS A 997 -3.63 8.79 7.10
N ALA A 998 -2.92 7.71 6.76
CA ALA A 998 -2.06 7.63 5.59
C ALA A 998 -2.78 7.57 4.22
N SER A 999 -4.12 7.44 4.19
CA SER A 999 -4.92 7.55 2.95
C SER A 999 -4.94 8.98 2.41
N CYS A 1000 -4.88 9.97 3.30
CA CYS A 1000 -4.90 11.39 2.94
C CYS A 1000 -3.55 12.07 3.19
N HIS A 1001 -2.81 11.63 4.21
CA HIS A 1001 -1.51 12.18 4.57
C HIS A 1001 -0.36 11.28 4.11
N ASP A 1002 0.75 11.89 3.70
CA ASP A 1002 2.02 11.20 3.50
C ASP A 1002 2.95 11.48 4.70
N PRO A 1003 3.05 10.55 5.66
CA PRO A 1003 3.89 10.76 6.85
C PRO A 1003 5.39 10.81 6.52
N HIS A 1004 5.80 10.43 5.29
CA HIS A 1004 7.17 10.55 4.80
C HIS A 1004 7.45 11.90 4.14
N GLY A 1005 6.48 12.82 4.12
CA GLY A 1005 6.64 14.18 3.58
C GLY A 1005 5.90 14.37 2.25
N SER A 1006 5.48 15.60 1.99
CA SER A 1006 4.75 15.98 0.77
C SER A 1006 5.08 17.41 0.34
N GLU A 1007 4.78 17.72 -0.92
CA GLU A 1007 4.80 19.09 -1.43
C GLU A 1007 3.61 19.93 -0.91
N PHE A 1008 2.54 19.28 -0.43
CA PHE A 1008 1.30 19.94 -0.01
C PHE A 1008 1.26 20.21 1.50
N GLU A 1009 0.63 21.33 1.89
CA GLU A 1009 0.49 21.75 3.29
C GLU A 1009 -0.13 20.64 4.14
N LYS A 1010 0.26 20.55 5.42
CA LYS A 1010 -0.18 19.48 6.36
C LYS A 1010 0.13 18.07 5.87
N VAL A 1011 1.17 17.92 5.06
CA VAL A 1011 1.65 16.65 4.49
C VAL A 1011 0.56 15.87 3.75
N LEU A 1012 -0.37 16.54 3.07
CA LEU A 1012 -1.41 15.88 2.28
C LEU A 1012 -0.81 15.20 1.05
N ARG A 1013 -1.37 14.09 0.57
CA ARG A 1013 -0.92 13.42 -0.67
C ARG A 1013 -1.20 14.22 -1.94
N GLU A 1014 -2.20 15.09 -1.90
CA GLU A 1014 -2.62 15.97 -2.99
C GLU A 1014 -3.11 17.32 -2.45
N ASP A 1015 -3.32 18.27 -3.36
CA ASP A 1015 -3.90 19.59 -3.10
C ASP A 1015 -5.24 19.52 -2.32
N ALA A 1016 -5.36 20.36 -1.27
CA ALA A 1016 -6.53 20.53 -0.43
C ALA A 1016 -7.74 21.17 -1.15
N GLY A 1017 -7.53 21.77 -2.33
CA GLY A 1017 -8.53 22.40 -3.21
C GLY A 1017 -9.53 21.45 -3.88
N GLY A 1018 -9.50 20.16 -3.52
CA GLY A 1018 -10.55 19.20 -3.85
C GLY A 1018 -10.11 18.01 -4.68
N LYS A 1019 -8.91 18.01 -5.29
CA LYS A 1019 -8.41 16.87 -6.07
C LYS A 1019 -8.31 15.59 -5.22
N LEU A 1020 -7.77 15.70 -4.00
CA LEU A 1020 -7.71 14.61 -3.03
C LEU A 1020 -9.10 14.01 -2.74
N CYS A 1021 -10.09 14.88 -2.56
CA CYS A 1021 -11.47 14.49 -2.24
C CYS A 1021 -12.19 13.91 -3.47
N ILE A 1022 -11.94 14.48 -4.66
CA ILE A 1022 -12.55 14.06 -5.92
C ILE A 1022 -12.05 12.68 -6.32
N GLY A 1023 -10.74 12.39 -6.16
CA GLY A 1023 -10.15 11.09 -6.46
C GLY A 1023 -10.92 9.93 -5.82
N CYS A 1024 -11.27 10.06 -4.54
CA CYS A 1024 -12.02 9.05 -3.79
C CYS A 1024 -13.56 9.11 -3.95
N HIS A 1025 -14.11 10.18 -4.53
CA HIS A 1025 -15.56 10.36 -4.70
C HIS A 1025 -16.00 10.44 -6.17
N THR A 1026 -15.17 9.98 -7.10
CA THR A 1026 -15.37 10.07 -8.56
C THR A 1026 -16.67 9.42 -9.05
N GLU A 1027 -17.08 8.27 -8.50
CA GLU A 1027 -18.35 7.62 -8.90
C GLU A 1027 -19.59 8.45 -8.49
N LYS A 1028 -19.62 8.99 -7.28
CA LYS A 1028 -20.75 9.83 -6.79
C LYS A 1028 -20.88 11.18 -7.51
N ILE A 1029 -19.78 11.67 -8.11
CA ILE A 1029 -19.77 12.94 -8.85
C ILE A 1029 -20.27 12.74 -10.30
N ARG A 1030 -20.06 11.54 -10.90
CA ARG A 1030 -20.59 11.20 -12.23
C ARG A 1030 -22.10 11.00 -12.25
N GLU A 1031 -22.69 10.48 -11.17
CA GLU A 1031 -24.15 10.24 -11.07
C GLU A 1031 -24.99 11.52 -10.86
N LYS A 1032 -24.37 12.66 -10.56
CA LYS A 1032 -25.03 13.94 -10.32
C LYS A 1032 -24.78 15.01 -11.39
N ARG A 1033 -24.20 14.64 -12.54
CA ARG A 1033 -24.08 15.51 -13.72
C ARG A 1033 -25.07 15.12 -14.80
#